data_AF-A0A947HP23-F1
#
_entry.id   AF-A0A947HP23-F1
#
_cell.length_a   1.000
_cell.length_b   1.000
_cell.length_c   1.000
_cell.angle_alpha   90.00
_cell.angle_beta   90.00
_cell.angle_gamma   90.00
#
_symmetry.space_group_name_H-M   'P 1'
#
loop_
_entity.id
_entity.type
_entity.pdbx_description
1 polymer ?
#
loop_
_entity_poly.entity_id
_entity_poly.type
_entity_poly.pdbx_seq_one_letter_code
_entity_poly.pdbx_strand_id
1 'polypeptide(L)'
;MRLSIYTAMAWRASVALGITVGPLSCNQSSAIPTGPSDASGLPDVTDAAMDADDIAVFDLDTPLDTSADAEELADLFELDAAQPDSQEPDAQELETVAPDLVAPDASDASPPDSEMEDAGDVEELCGNGVIDFDEVCDDGGVFDRCTPDCAGVIDAGETVGFGATRSVELLPTSNGAVTAVVSTGDAAQLSALLDAPWKALDGATETTDLLYDAYFGYRTATGGAWLRDVPVTSSGYVPGTGIARVAQQHGGLTFETYWFAPFATVPGEESDRAVVGLLRITASSGPVSQLRCHSLWNLHLGGPSGPGTEAVAALAGKRLVETGSGRTVVYDSLASDGLWMTSDGGGGPANPYVLAGQGATFDDIVSAPGEDRVVGFENRFGDVAAGESRWCGVVSRLQPIADPAALPAPSRAAAAWLAAEESFWSAFHASGDAFVGASPTEAALARQSAAVLKMAQVSEKAACPTGRCQGQLLASLPPGQWHITWVRDLAYAVLGLLAAGHEPEAAAALDFLVKAEVRRLPDGRPYYQAIHLEGDDASPGIWGLGIPLTGGLRLSLARYFGGGLEESDENAAGPNLELDNLGLFLWALDAARVAGALTPAQEESAWTFATAGVADVLVQLIDPASGLLVPDSSIWERHFCPHGACDEPETRKRHAYSAITAAYGLRRLGVWAATRGDTARAELYGARAASLTLSIRESLGKAVPGLARPVIAGNVEELPYEVYYLDGAAIEAVNFGLVHPTEALAFGTADAFDAHLRIGAHSPGYRRNDDPTWYDHQEWVFVDLRVASALRRMGQLGRANTLFDWVTSVGTANAGLIPELLSDGVFDPSSEDASSGADPGGLAQGAWPMAGFGAGAWLLGLRDKLGGDAF
;
A
#
# COMPACT_ATOMS: atom_id res chain seq x y z
N MET A 1 -29.82 33.23 -3.50
CA MET A 1 -28.74 32.61 -2.71
C MET A 1 -27.42 33.34 -3.03
N ARG A 2 -27.21 34.52 -2.45
CA ARG A 2 -26.01 35.36 -2.58
C ARG A 2 -25.89 36.22 -1.32
N LEU A 3 -25.40 35.63 -0.23
CA LEU A 3 -24.90 36.35 0.95
C LEU A 3 -24.22 35.34 1.91
N SER A 4 -22.95 34.98 1.67
CA SER A 4 -22.14 34.23 2.66
C SER A 4 -20.62 34.32 2.41
N ILE A 5 -20.14 35.37 1.75
CA ILE A 5 -18.69 35.57 1.48
C ILE A 5 -18.04 36.58 2.44
N TYR A 6 -18.81 37.28 3.28
CA TYR A 6 -18.25 38.34 4.15
C TYR A 6 -18.00 37.96 5.61
N THR A 7 -18.35 36.75 6.05
CA THR A 7 -18.17 36.35 7.47
C THR A 7 -16.87 35.58 7.74
N ALA A 8 -16.18 35.09 6.71
CA ALA A 8 -14.94 34.30 6.86
C ALA A 8 -13.64 35.14 6.95
N MET A 9 -13.67 36.42 6.57
CA MET A 9 -12.48 37.30 6.62
C MET A 9 -12.28 38.01 7.97
N ALA A 10 -13.28 38.04 8.86
CA ALA A 10 -13.16 38.72 10.15
C ALA A 10 -12.54 37.86 11.27
N TRP A 11 -12.37 36.55 11.07
CA TRP A 11 -11.82 35.65 12.10
C TRP A 11 -10.30 35.48 12.04
N ARG A 12 -9.66 35.79 10.90
CA ARG A 12 -8.20 35.74 10.73
C ARG A 12 -7.44 36.98 11.23
N ALA A 13 -8.14 38.04 11.66
CA ALA A 13 -7.50 39.28 12.16
C ALA A 13 -7.42 39.38 13.69
N SER A 14 -8.09 38.52 14.46
CA SER A 14 -8.16 38.63 15.93
C SER A 14 -7.12 37.81 16.69
N VAL A 15 -6.38 36.92 16.02
CA VAL A 15 -5.30 36.11 16.64
C VAL A 15 -3.96 36.86 16.66
N ALA A 16 -3.83 37.98 15.95
CA ALA A 16 -2.60 38.78 15.90
C ALA A 16 -2.48 39.86 17.00
N LEU A 17 -3.46 40.02 17.90
CA LEU A 17 -3.48 41.15 18.86
C LEU A 17 -3.72 40.80 20.34
N GLY A 18 -3.67 39.53 20.74
CA GLY A 18 -3.51 39.16 22.16
C GLY A 18 -4.54 39.75 23.13
N ILE A 19 -5.85 39.64 22.82
CA ILE A 19 -6.93 40.04 23.74
C ILE A 19 -7.68 38.79 24.21
N THR A 20 -7.71 38.59 25.53
CA THR A 20 -8.46 37.52 26.20
C THR A 20 -9.92 37.93 26.38
N VAL A 21 -10.88 37.09 26.01
CA VAL A 21 -12.29 37.24 26.40
C VAL A 21 -12.84 35.90 26.90
N GLY A 22 -13.34 35.91 28.14
CA GLY A 22 -13.85 34.73 28.85
C GLY A 22 -15.27 34.29 28.43
N PRO A 23 -15.77 33.17 28.95
CA PRO A 23 -16.93 32.48 28.40
C PRO A 23 -18.25 33.03 28.94
N LEU A 24 -19.26 33.10 28.08
CA LEU A 24 -20.65 33.27 28.50
C LEU A 24 -21.52 32.13 27.98
N SER A 25 -22.23 31.54 28.93
CA SER A 25 -23.17 30.44 28.83
C SER A 25 -24.61 30.87 28.52
N CYS A 26 -25.42 29.85 28.22
CA CYS A 26 -26.89 29.72 28.43
C CYS A 26 -27.85 30.08 27.28
N ASN A 27 -28.40 29.02 26.68
CA ASN A 27 -29.75 28.47 26.89
C ASN A 27 -30.99 29.39 26.85
N GLN A 28 -32.05 28.82 26.24
CA GLN A 28 -33.50 29.10 26.30
C GLN A 28 -34.18 30.05 25.29
N SER A 29 -34.92 29.39 24.39
CA SER A 29 -36.35 29.55 24.04
C SER A 29 -37.03 30.93 24.17
N SER A 30 -37.69 31.36 23.08
CA SER A 30 -39.16 31.38 22.91
C SER A 30 -39.69 32.59 22.12
N ALA A 31 -40.79 32.31 21.40
CA ALA A 31 -41.89 33.20 21.01
C ALA A 31 -41.78 34.12 19.77
N ILE A 32 -42.54 33.72 18.75
CA ILE A 32 -43.19 34.54 17.71
C ILE A 32 -44.23 35.48 18.38
N PRO A 33 -44.47 36.72 17.88
CA PRO A 33 -45.75 36.96 17.18
C PRO A 33 -45.77 38.05 16.06
N THR A 34 -46.61 37.77 15.03
CA THR A 34 -47.54 38.66 14.29
C THR A 34 -47.04 39.76 13.32
N GLY A 35 -47.54 39.71 12.06
CA GLY A 35 -47.32 40.67 10.92
C GLY A 35 -48.11 42.00 11.02
N PRO A 36 -48.70 42.60 9.95
CA PRO A 36 -48.62 42.36 8.48
C PRO A 36 -48.43 43.67 7.63
N SER A 37 -48.67 43.58 6.31
CA SER A 37 -49.16 44.60 5.33
C SER A 37 -48.24 45.16 4.22
N ASP A 38 -48.59 44.75 2.99
CA ASP A 38 -48.94 45.55 1.80
C ASP A 38 -47.92 46.24 0.86
N ALA A 39 -48.17 45.94 -0.44
CA ALA A 39 -48.15 46.81 -1.65
C ALA A 39 -46.79 47.36 -2.13
N SER A 40 -46.44 47.48 -3.41
CA SER A 40 -47.10 47.37 -4.71
C SER A 40 -46.04 47.67 -5.79
N GLY A 41 -46.09 47.08 -6.99
CA GLY A 41 -45.33 47.60 -8.14
C GLY A 41 -45.00 46.60 -9.26
N LEU A 42 -45.99 46.34 -10.12
CA LEU A 42 -45.83 45.91 -11.54
C LEU A 42 -45.80 47.20 -12.42
N PRO A 43 -45.36 47.22 -13.71
CA PRO A 43 -45.63 46.25 -14.82
C PRO A 43 -44.37 45.75 -15.58
N ASP A 44 -44.35 44.54 -16.18
CA ASP A 44 -45.00 44.05 -17.43
C ASP A 44 -44.29 44.64 -18.69
N VAL A 45 -43.79 43.90 -19.70
CA VAL A 45 -44.55 43.18 -20.75
C VAL A 45 -43.59 42.44 -21.71
N THR A 46 -43.84 41.12 -21.89
CA THR A 46 -43.84 40.21 -23.09
C THR A 46 -42.71 40.06 -24.12
N ASP A 47 -42.41 38.77 -24.38
CA ASP A 47 -42.33 38.00 -25.65
C ASP A 47 -41.97 38.67 -26.99
N ALA A 48 -41.02 38.04 -27.72
CA ALA A 48 -41.18 37.67 -29.13
C ALA A 48 -40.12 36.63 -29.57
N ALA A 49 -40.56 35.68 -30.38
CA ALA A 49 -39.80 34.62 -31.04
C ALA A 49 -39.22 35.03 -32.42
N MET A 50 -38.38 34.15 -32.98
CA MET A 50 -38.18 33.80 -34.42
C MET A 50 -36.77 33.98 -35.04
N ASP A 51 -36.28 32.84 -35.55
CA ASP A 51 -35.65 32.49 -36.84
C ASP A 51 -34.25 32.98 -37.32
N ALA A 52 -33.43 31.95 -37.60
CA ALA A 52 -32.78 31.53 -38.86
C ALA A 52 -31.73 32.38 -39.62
N ASP A 53 -30.69 31.64 -40.03
CA ASP A 53 -29.76 31.77 -41.16
C ASP A 53 -28.83 32.99 -41.30
N ASP A 54 -27.51 32.72 -41.34
CA ASP A 54 -26.65 33.29 -42.38
C ASP A 54 -25.39 32.44 -42.63
N ILE A 55 -25.26 32.02 -43.89
CA ILE A 55 -24.05 31.49 -44.55
C ILE A 55 -23.30 32.70 -45.14
N ALA A 56 -21.98 32.76 -44.99
CA ALA A 56 -21.13 33.50 -45.92
C ALA A 56 -19.79 32.77 -46.15
N VAL A 57 -19.60 32.43 -47.42
CA VAL A 57 -18.42 31.92 -48.11
C VAL A 57 -17.38 33.03 -48.29
N PHE A 58 -16.08 32.72 -48.21
CA PHE A 58 -15.06 33.32 -49.08
C PHE A 58 -13.83 32.39 -49.26
N ASP A 59 -13.20 32.63 -50.41
CA ASP A 59 -12.49 31.71 -51.30
C ASP A 59 -10.96 31.69 -51.11
N LEU A 60 -10.36 30.68 -51.75
CA LEU A 60 -8.95 30.30 -51.88
C LEU A 60 -8.08 31.32 -52.63
N ASP A 61 -6.78 31.36 -52.32
CA ASP A 61 -5.71 31.46 -53.33
C ASP A 61 -4.30 31.12 -52.76
N THR A 62 -3.85 29.91 -53.11
CA THR A 62 -2.50 29.35 -53.47
C THR A 62 -1.15 30.08 -53.21
N PRO A 63 0.05 29.44 -53.37
CA PRO A 63 0.38 28.00 -53.56
C PRO A 63 1.59 27.44 -52.75
N LEU A 64 1.69 26.11 -52.84
CA LEU A 64 2.87 25.21 -52.81
C LEU A 64 4.26 25.84 -53.09
N ASP A 65 5.25 25.39 -52.32
CA ASP A 65 6.64 25.27 -52.77
C ASP A 65 7.15 23.84 -52.50
N THR A 66 7.67 23.23 -53.56
CA THR A 66 8.30 21.92 -53.64
C THR A 66 9.61 22.10 -54.39
N SER A 67 10.73 21.78 -53.75
CA SER A 67 12.00 21.37 -54.39
C SER A 67 12.81 20.62 -53.34
N ALA A 68 13.07 19.31 -53.54
CA ALA A 68 14.25 18.74 -54.22
C ALA A 68 15.50 18.93 -53.31
N ASP A 69 16.22 17.90 -52.85
CA ASP A 69 16.85 16.84 -53.63
C ASP A 69 17.10 15.58 -52.80
N ALA A 70 17.07 14.44 -53.49
CA ALA A 70 17.63 13.17 -53.05
C ALA A 70 18.97 12.98 -53.78
N GLU A 71 20.08 12.95 -53.04
CA GLU A 71 21.36 12.31 -53.43
C GLU A 71 22.39 12.50 -52.30
N GLU A 72 22.58 11.48 -51.45
CA GLU A 72 23.89 11.01 -50.96
C GLU A 72 23.71 9.80 -50.03
N LEU A 73 23.81 8.61 -50.63
CA LEU A 73 24.07 7.34 -49.95
C LEU A 73 25.42 6.84 -50.46
N ALA A 74 26.49 7.10 -49.71
CA ALA A 74 27.72 6.32 -49.67
C ALA A 74 28.61 6.87 -48.56
N ASP A 75 29.34 5.96 -47.91
CA ASP A 75 30.40 6.22 -46.93
C ASP A 75 29.95 6.55 -45.51
N LEU A 76 29.92 5.51 -44.66
CA LEU A 76 30.73 5.42 -43.43
C LEU A 76 30.46 4.06 -42.74
N PHE A 77 31.10 3.02 -43.25
CA PHE A 77 31.35 1.78 -42.50
C PHE A 77 32.83 1.45 -42.63
N GLU A 78 33.59 1.66 -41.56
CA GLU A 78 34.81 0.90 -41.30
C GLU A 78 35.18 0.97 -39.80
N LEU A 79 35.28 -0.23 -39.21
CA LEU A 79 36.04 -0.65 -38.01
C LEU A 79 35.49 -0.16 -36.65
N ASP A 80 35.34 -1.01 -35.63
CA ASP A 80 36.35 -1.96 -35.15
C ASP A 80 35.74 -3.16 -34.40
N ALA A 81 36.43 -4.29 -34.50
CA ALA A 81 36.09 -5.55 -33.85
C ALA A 81 36.75 -5.64 -32.47
N ALA A 82 35.97 -5.97 -31.44
CA ALA A 82 36.50 -6.48 -30.18
C ALA A 82 35.56 -7.57 -29.64
N GLN A 83 36.04 -8.81 -29.65
CA GLN A 83 35.48 -9.91 -28.87
C GLN A 83 35.64 -9.62 -27.36
N PRO A 84 34.80 -10.24 -26.52
CA PRO A 84 35.31 -10.73 -25.25
C PRO A 84 35.11 -12.24 -25.09
N ASP A 85 36.09 -12.79 -24.39
CA ASP A 85 36.31 -14.19 -24.04
C ASP A 85 35.14 -14.83 -23.31
N SER A 86 34.83 -16.06 -23.74
CA SER A 86 34.05 -17.05 -23.00
C SER A 86 34.94 -17.72 -21.95
N GLN A 87 34.60 -17.56 -20.67
CA GLN A 87 34.94 -18.54 -19.64
C GLN A 87 33.69 -18.86 -18.81
N GLU A 88 33.13 -20.03 -19.10
CA GLU A 88 32.29 -20.80 -18.18
C GLU A 88 33.08 -21.20 -16.93
N PRO A 89 32.37 -21.52 -15.84
CA PRO A 89 32.69 -22.77 -15.16
C PRO A 89 31.45 -23.62 -14.87
N ASP A 90 31.49 -24.84 -15.41
CA ASP A 90 31.09 -26.13 -14.84
C ASP A 90 29.89 -26.19 -13.88
N ALA A 91 28.77 -26.68 -14.44
CA ALA A 91 27.77 -27.44 -13.69
C ALA A 91 28.30 -28.86 -13.43
N GLN A 92 28.45 -29.24 -12.16
CA GLN A 92 28.62 -30.63 -11.76
C GLN A 92 27.30 -31.23 -11.28
N GLU A 93 27.00 -32.37 -11.89
CA GLU A 93 25.95 -33.33 -11.63
C GLU A 93 25.77 -33.64 -10.13
N LEU A 94 24.51 -33.69 -9.69
CA LEU A 94 24.14 -34.49 -8.52
C LEU A 94 22.98 -35.42 -8.89
N GLU A 95 23.26 -36.69 -8.62
CA GLU A 95 22.54 -37.88 -9.02
C GLU A 95 21.12 -37.96 -8.46
N THR A 96 20.24 -38.49 -9.30
CA THR A 96 18.89 -38.92 -8.98
C THR A 96 18.91 -40.13 -8.03
N VAL A 97 18.30 -39.97 -6.86
CA VAL A 97 17.92 -41.10 -5.98
C VAL A 97 16.41 -41.12 -5.88
N ALA A 98 15.79 -42.04 -6.63
CA ALA A 98 14.40 -42.42 -6.46
C ALA A 98 14.22 -43.27 -5.18
N PRO A 99 13.11 -43.10 -4.45
CA PRO A 99 12.58 -44.17 -3.62
C PRO A 99 11.26 -44.73 -4.20
N ASP A 100 11.23 -46.05 -4.29
CA ASP A 100 10.11 -46.91 -4.66
C ASP A 100 8.81 -46.59 -3.91
N LEU A 101 7.72 -46.38 -4.67
CA LEU A 101 6.36 -46.37 -4.15
C LEU A 101 5.83 -47.81 -4.08
N VAL A 102 5.70 -48.31 -2.85
CA VAL A 102 4.93 -49.51 -2.52
C VAL A 102 3.49 -49.09 -2.26
N ALA A 103 2.58 -49.50 -3.13
CA ALA A 103 1.13 -49.41 -2.93
C ALA A 103 0.64 -50.40 -1.86
N PRO A 104 -0.45 -50.07 -1.14
CA PRO A 104 -1.40 -51.08 -0.73
C PRO A 104 -2.82 -50.76 -1.21
N ASP A 105 -3.26 -51.60 -2.14
CA ASP A 105 -4.52 -52.35 -2.17
C ASP A 105 -5.79 -51.75 -1.56
N ALA A 106 -6.78 -51.60 -2.42
CA ALA A 106 -8.16 -51.31 -2.10
C ALA A 106 -8.91 -52.60 -1.77
N SER A 107 -9.55 -52.67 -0.60
CA SER A 107 -10.71 -53.55 -0.43
C SER A 107 -11.66 -53.07 0.66
N ASP A 108 -12.88 -52.78 0.21
CA ASP A 108 -14.11 -53.35 0.76
C ASP A 108 -14.63 -52.84 2.12
N ALA A 109 -15.59 -51.91 2.07
CA ALA A 109 -16.72 -51.86 3.01
C ALA A 109 -17.82 -50.92 2.49
N SER A 110 -18.88 -51.49 1.89
CA SER A 110 -20.17 -50.81 1.74
C SER A 110 -20.84 -50.60 3.12
N PRO A 111 -21.49 -49.47 3.39
CA PRO A 111 -22.24 -49.27 4.64
C PRO A 111 -23.67 -49.84 4.52
N PRO A 112 -24.33 -50.18 5.64
CA PRO A 112 -25.72 -50.59 5.64
C PRO A 112 -26.66 -49.38 5.65
N ASP A 113 -27.76 -49.51 4.91
CA ASP A 113 -28.93 -48.65 4.95
C ASP A 113 -29.51 -48.52 6.37
N SER A 114 -29.75 -47.28 6.81
CA SER A 114 -30.75 -46.99 7.84
C SER A 114 -31.27 -45.55 7.71
N GLU A 115 -32.47 -45.44 7.15
CA GLU A 115 -33.58 -44.55 7.53
C GLU A 115 -33.22 -43.20 8.17
N MET A 116 -33.35 -42.11 7.40
CA MET A 116 -33.52 -40.75 7.91
C MET A 116 -34.97 -40.31 7.62
N GLU A 117 -35.75 -40.21 8.69
CA GLU A 117 -37.09 -39.60 8.72
C GLU A 117 -36.97 -38.05 8.66
N ASP A 118 -37.86 -37.44 7.86
CA ASP A 118 -38.40 -36.08 7.93
C ASP A 118 -37.47 -34.89 8.24
N ALA A 119 -36.95 -34.26 7.18
CA ALA A 119 -36.69 -32.82 7.16
C ALA A 119 -37.88 -32.12 6.48
N GLY A 120 -38.70 -31.45 7.28
CA GLY A 120 -39.87 -30.71 6.82
C GLY A 120 -39.51 -29.49 5.98
N ASP A 121 -40.28 -29.34 4.90
CA ASP A 121 -40.49 -28.20 4.00
C ASP A 121 -39.99 -26.82 4.49
N VAL A 122 -39.02 -26.25 3.74
CA VAL A 122 -38.76 -24.81 3.66
C VAL A 122 -39.10 -24.34 2.24
N GLU A 123 -40.37 -24.51 1.86
CA GLU A 123 -40.97 -23.89 0.67
C GLU A 123 -42.15 -23.01 1.10
N GLU A 124 -41.91 -21.84 1.73
CA GLU A 124 -42.91 -20.74 1.73
C GLU A 124 -42.40 -19.41 2.32
N LEU A 125 -41.38 -18.75 1.76
CA LEU A 125 -41.07 -17.35 2.14
C LEU A 125 -40.52 -16.48 1.00
N CYS A 126 -41.02 -16.65 -0.23
CA CYS A 126 -41.01 -15.60 -1.26
C CYS A 126 -42.30 -15.71 -2.06
N GLY A 127 -43.26 -14.84 -1.78
CA GLY A 127 -44.51 -14.80 -2.53
C GLY A 127 -44.24 -14.54 -4.01
N ASN A 128 -44.91 -15.32 -4.87
CA ASN A 128 -44.95 -15.22 -6.33
C ASN A 128 -45.53 -13.88 -6.82
N GLY A 129 -44.80 -12.79 -6.61
CA GLY A 129 -45.02 -11.51 -7.27
C GLY A 129 -43.81 -11.21 -8.13
N VAL A 130 -43.95 -11.39 -9.44
CA VAL A 130 -43.11 -10.69 -10.41
C VAL A 130 -43.30 -9.20 -10.12
N ILE A 131 -42.34 -8.59 -9.44
CA ILE A 131 -42.24 -7.13 -9.43
C ILE A 131 -41.71 -6.80 -10.82
N ASP A 132 -42.54 -6.13 -11.61
CA ASP A 132 -42.12 -5.50 -12.85
C ASP A 132 -41.22 -4.31 -12.45
N PHE A 133 -39.91 -4.55 -12.49
CA PHE A 133 -38.89 -3.61 -11.99
C PHE A 133 -38.62 -2.44 -12.94
N ASP A 134 -39.17 -2.46 -14.15
CA ASP A 134 -39.03 -1.37 -15.12
C ASP A 134 -39.71 -0.07 -14.64
N GLU A 135 -40.62 -0.12 -13.65
CA GLU A 135 -41.38 1.06 -13.21
C GLU A 135 -40.77 1.79 -11.97
N VAL A 136 -39.76 1.23 -11.31
CA VAL A 136 -39.16 1.80 -10.08
C VAL A 136 -37.73 2.34 -10.29
N CYS A 137 -37.09 2.02 -11.42
CA CYS A 137 -35.70 2.39 -11.71
C CYS A 137 -35.51 3.23 -12.99
N ASP A 138 -36.60 3.77 -13.57
CA ASP A 138 -36.56 4.57 -14.80
C ASP A 138 -36.22 6.05 -14.56
N ASP A 139 -35.05 6.30 -13.97
CA ASP A 139 -34.35 7.58 -14.10
C ASP A 139 -32.91 7.25 -14.49
N GLY A 140 -32.67 7.20 -15.80
CA GLY A 140 -31.40 6.79 -16.40
C GLY A 140 -30.16 7.32 -15.67
N GLY A 141 -29.31 6.39 -15.22
CA GLY A 141 -27.88 6.65 -15.04
C GLY A 141 -27.31 6.52 -13.63
N VAL A 142 -28.08 6.27 -12.57
CA VAL A 142 -27.53 6.14 -11.21
C VAL A 142 -28.10 4.91 -10.49
N PHE A 143 -27.35 3.81 -10.51
CA PHE A 143 -27.67 2.57 -9.81
C PHE A 143 -27.40 2.63 -8.29
N ASP A 144 -26.88 3.74 -7.77
CA ASP A 144 -26.36 3.88 -6.39
C ASP A 144 -27.44 4.08 -5.31
N ARG A 145 -28.73 3.85 -5.58
CA ARG A 145 -29.81 4.12 -4.59
C ARG A 145 -30.84 3.02 -4.39
N CYS A 146 -30.55 1.80 -4.83
CA CYS A 146 -31.40 0.66 -4.50
C CYS A 146 -30.79 -0.12 -3.34
N THR A 147 -31.04 0.31 -2.09
CA THR A 147 -30.97 -0.61 -0.95
C THR A 147 -32.30 -1.35 -0.89
N PRO A 148 -32.37 -2.66 -1.17
CA PRO A 148 -33.55 -3.42 -0.85
C PRO A 148 -33.68 -3.48 0.66
N ASP A 149 -34.87 -3.21 1.19
CA ASP A 149 -35.26 -3.54 2.56
C ASP A 149 -35.46 -5.07 2.66
N CYS A 150 -34.38 -5.83 2.41
CA CYS A 150 -34.32 -7.29 2.57
C CYS A 150 -33.92 -7.61 4.01
N ALA A 151 -34.65 -7.09 4.99
CA ALA A 151 -34.44 -7.35 6.42
C ALA A 151 -34.78 -8.81 6.85
N GLY A 152 -34.99 -9.73 5.90
CA GLY A 152 -35.57 -11.05 6.15
C GLY A 152 -34.62 -12.25 6.16
N VAL A 153 -33.36 -12.11 5.73
CA VAL A 153 -32.40 -13.24 5.73
C VAL A 153 -31.20 -12.87 6.59
N ILE A 154 -31.42 -12.84 7.91
CA ILE A 154 -30.31 -12.87 8.86
C ILE A 154 -29.83 -14.33 8.87
N ASP A 155 -28.78 -14.60 8.12
CA ASP A 155 -28.06 -15.87 8.23
C ASP A 155 -27.47 -15.95 9.64
N ALA A 156 -27.90 -16.97 10.39
CA ALA A 156 -27.38 -17.28 11.72
C ALA A 156 -26.02 -17.98 11.53
N GLY A 157 -25.02 -17.21 11.09
CA GLY A 157 -23.67 -17.74 10.89
C GLY A 157 -23.10 -18.31 12.18
N GLU A 158 -22.42 -19.45 12.08
CA GLU A 158 -21.59 -19.98 13.15
C GLU A 158 -20.53 -18.93 13.53
N THR A 159 -20.64 -18.37 14.73
CA THR A 159 -19.54 -17.62 15.35
C THR A 159 -18.49 -18.63 15.85
N VAL A 160 -17.72 -19.20 14.93
CA VAL A 160 -16.45 -19.82 15.31
C VAL A 160 -15.50 -18.67 15.62
N GLY A 161 -15.07 -18.56 16.87
CA GLY A 161 -14.15 -17.52 17.30
C GLY A 161 -12.75 -17.83 16.81
N PHE A 162 -12.39 -17.36 15.62
CA PHE A 162 -11.01 -17.35 15.15
C PHE A 162 -10.23 -16.28 15.93
N GLY A 163 -9.05 -16.63 16.42
CA GLY A 163 -8.21 -15.74 17.23
C GLY A 163 -6.81 -15.65 16.65
N ALA A 164 -6.45 -14.49 16.11
CA ALA A 164 -5.13 -14.27 15.56
C ALA A 164 -4.06 -14.28 16.66
N THR A 165 -2.91 -14.88 16.34
CA THR A 165 -1.71 -14.84 17.19
C THR A 165 -0.76 -13.78 16.67
N ARG A 166 -0.02 -13.13 17.57
CA ARG A 166 1.05 -12.22 17.16
C ARG A 166 2.15 -13.02 16.46
N SER A 167 2.49 -12.62 15.24
CA SER A 167 3.56 -13.21 14.43
C SER A 167 4.54 -12.17 13.88
N VAL A 168 4.25 -10.87 14.06
CA VAL A 168 5.11 -9.78 13.63
C VAL A 168 5.92 -9.21 14.81
N GLU A 169 7.25 -9.20 14.62
CA GLU A 169 8.21 -8.64 15.56
C GLU A 169 9.02 -7.47 14.99
N LEU A 170 8.85 -7.15 13.71
CA LEU A 170 9.55 -6.06 13.02
C LEU A 170 8.56 -4.92 12.73
N LEU A 171 8.87 -3.72 13.24
CA LEU A 171 8.03 -2.54 13.09
C LEU A 171 8.74 -1.49 12.22
N PRO A 172 8.24 -1.15 11.03
CA PRO A 172 8.76 -0.01 10.27
C PRO A 172 8.43 1.32 10.93
N THR A 173 9.28 2.30 10.67
CA THR A 173 8.99 3.72 10.85
C THR A 173 9.57 4.50 9.68
N SER A 174 8.76 5.36 9.07
CA SER A 174 9.17 6.15 7.90
C SER A 174 8.53 7.52 7.93
N ASN A 175 9.27 8.53 7.48
CA ASN A 175 8.74 9.87 7.23
C ASN A 175 8.54 10.15 5.72
N GLY A 176 8.64 9.12 4.88
CA GLY A 176 8.59 9.24 3.43
C GLY A 176 9.91 9.66 2.78
N ALA A 177 11.01 9.71 3.55
CA ALA A 177 12.34 10.06 3.06
C ALA A 177 13.43 9.08 3.51
N VAL A 178 13.31 8.53 4.70
CA VAL A 178 14.06 7.36 5.18
C VAL A 178 13.09 6.36 5.79
N THR A 179 13.51 5.11 5.86
CA THR A 179 12.76 4.09 6.57
C THR A 179 13.70 3.34 7.51
N ALA A 180 13.28 3.15 8.75
CA ALA A 180 13.98 2.32 9.70
C ALA A 180 13.10 1.16 10.15
N VAL A 181 13.71 0.03 10.51
CA VAL A 181 13.01 -1.17 11.00
C VAL A 181 13.45 -1.45 12.43
N VAL A 182 12.49 -1.68 13.30
CA VAL A 182 12.71 -1.93 14.73
C VAL A 182 12.35 -3.38 15.03
N SER A 183 13.32 -4.16 15.49
CA SER A 183 13.09 -5.47 16.08
C SER A 183 12.57 -5.32 17.50
N THR A 184 11.38 -5.88 17.74
CA THR A 184 10.63 -5.76 18.98
C THR A 184 10.39 -7.09 19.70
N GLY A 185 10.91 -8.18 19.14
CA GLY A 185 11.09 -9.47 19.79
C GLY A 185 12.34 -9.47 20.67
N ASP A 186 13.09 -10.59 20.66
CA ASP A 186 14.20 -10.80 21.59
C ASP A 186 15.32 -9.75 21.50
N ALA A 187 15.56 -9.14 20.33
CA ALA A 187 16.67 -8.22 20.13
C ALA A 187 16.39 -6.76 20.57
N ALA A 188 15.13 -6.31 20.65
CA ALA A 188 14.74 -4.96 21.10
C ALA A 188 15.62 -3.79 20.54
N GLN A 189 15.91 -3.80 19.24
CA GLN A 189 16.90 -2.93 18.60
C GLN A 189 16.39 -2.32 17.29
N LEU A 190 17.01 -1.23 16.85
CA LEU A 190 16.93 -0.79 15.46
C LEU A 190 17.78 -1.75 14.62
N SER A 191 17.18 -2.37 13.59
CA SER A 191 17.80 -3.47 12.82
C SER A 191 18.03 -3.13 11.35
N ALA A 192 17.42 -2.08 10.83
CA ALA A 192 17.67 -1.56 9.49
C ALA A 192 17.46 -0.05 9.45
N LEU A 193 18.19 0.65 8.56
CA LEU A 193 18.03 2.06 8.25
C LEU A 193 18.30 2.29 6.75
N LEU A 194 17.24 2.31 5.98
CA LEU A 194 17.28 2.56 4.55
C LEU A 194 17.31 4.06 4.29
N ASP A 195 18.24 4.48 3.43
CA ASP A 195 18.42 5.88 3.09
C ASP A 195 17.31 6.41 2.15
N ALA A 196 16.47 5.55 1.59
CA ALA A 196 15.23 5.93 0.92
C ALA A 196 14.12 4.94 1.31
N PRO A 197 12.84 5.32 1.19
CA PRO A 197 11.76 4.41 1.56
C PRO A 197 11.53 3.31 0.51
N TRP A 198 11.87 3.53 -0.76
CA TRP A 198 11.74 2.53 -1.83
C TRP A 198 12.93 1.59 -1.97
N LYS A 199 12.74 0.47 -2.67
CA LYS A 199 13.74 -0.58 -2.90
C LYS A 199 14.86 -0.18 -3.84
N ALA A 200 14.53 0.49 -4.93
CA ALA A 200 15.49 0.94 -5.91
C ALA A 200 15.05 2.26 -6.55
N LEU A 201 16.01 3.15 -6.78
CA LEU A 201 15.77 4.42 -7.48
C LEU A 201 15.52 4.17 -8.97
N ASP A 202 16.23 3.21 -9.55
CA ASP A 202 16.12 2.74 -10.93
C ASP A 202 16.70 1.31 -11.03
N GLY A 203 16.69 0.71 -12.22
CA GLY A 203 17.18 -0.65 -12.44
C GLY A 203 18.69 -0.87 -12.22
N ALA A 204 19.45 0.18 -11.91
CA ALA A 204 20.88 0.09 -11.62
C ALA A 204 21.23 0.49 -10.17
N THR A 205 20.30 1.12 -9.44
CA THR A 205 20.57 1.79 -8.18
C THR A 205 19.61 1.31 -7.09
N GLU A 206 20.02 0.31 -6.33
CA GLU A 206 19.29 -0.16 -5.14
C GLU A 206 19.49 0.78 -3.94
N THR A 207 18.46 0.87 -3.10
CA THR A 207 18.53 1.55 -1.83
C THR A 207 19.34 0.71 -0.86
N THR A 208 20.28 1.34 -0.15
CA THR A 208 21.20 0.65 0.75
C THR A 208 20.65 0.67 2.18
N ASP A 209 20.67 -0.48 2.85
CA ASP A 209 20.56 -0.52 4.31
C ASP A 209 21.88 -0.09 4.95
N LEU A 210 21.84 1.01 5.70
CA LEU A 210 23.03 1.62 6.29
C LEU A 210 23.33 1.12 7.70
N LEU A 211 22.46 0.30 8.30
CA LEU A 211 22.55 -0.07 9.71
C LEU A 211 22.89 -1.55 9.89
N TYR A 212 23.83 -1.84 10.77
CA TYR A 212 23.97 -3.18 11.36
C TYR A 212 23.01 -3.35 12.53
N ASP A 213 23.18 -2.50 13.55
CA ASP A 213 22.30 -2.42 14.71
C ASP A 213 22.45 -1.07 15.45
N ALA A 214 21.38 -0.70 16.16
CA ALA A 214 21.45 0.33 17.19
C ALA A 214 20.54 -0.03 18.37
N TYR A 215 21.06 0.13 19.59
CA TYR A 215 20.33 -0.21 20.81
C TYR A 215 20.87 0.54 22.03
N PHE A 216 20.09 0.52 23.10
CA PHE A 216 20.43 1.14 24.35
C PHE A 216 20.93 0.13 25.39
N GLY A 217 21.64 0.64 26.38
CA GLY A 217 22.04 -0.07 27.59
C GLY A 217 22.01 0.85 28.79
N TYR A 218 22.19 0.30 29.98
CA TYR A 218 22.23 1.08 31.20
C TYR A 218 23.20 0.50 32.21
N ARG A 219 23.58 1.34 33.17
CA ARG A 219 24.39 0.93 34.32
C ARG A 219 23.99 1.69 35.57
N THR A 220 24.18 1.05 36.70
CA THR A 220 23.97 1.57 38.07
C THR A 220 25.16 1.16 38.94
N ALA A 221 25.19 1.61 40.19
CA ALA A 221 26.21 1.18 41.15
C ALA A 221 26.20 -0.35 41.42
N THR A 222 25.07 -1.03 41.19
CA THR A 222 24.90 -2.46 41.50
C THR A 222 24.97 -3.39 40.28
N GLY A 223 25.07 -2.84 39.06
CA GLY A 223 25.12 -3.61 37.82
C GLY A 223 24.55 -2.86 36.61
N GLY A 224 24.53 -3.50 35.46
CA GLY A 224 24.03 -2.95 34.19
C GLY A 224 23.76 -4.06 33.18
N ALA A 225 23.12 -3.70 32.07
CA ALA A 225 22.85 -4.60 30.94
C ALA A 225 22.67 -3.80 29.65
N TRP A 226 22.92 -4.43 28.51
CA TRP A 226 22.39 -3.98 27.23
C TRP A 226 20.93 -4.39 27.15
N LEU A 227 20.07 -3.49 26.66
CA LEU A 227 18.63 -3.76 26.62
C LEU A 227 18.28 -4.85 25.60
N ARG A 228 19.09 -5.08 24.58
CA ARG A 228 18.91 -6.23 23.67
C ARG A 228 18.99 -7.60 24.36
N ASP A 229 19.57 -7.67 25.56
CA ASP A 229 19.69 -8.91 26.34
C ASP A 229 18.63 -9.00 27.46
N VAL A 230 17.74 -8.01 27.54
CA VAL A 230 16.69 -7.93 28.56
C VAL A 230 15.36 -8.37 27.93
N PRO A 231 14.60 -9.28 28.55
CA PRO A 231 13.31 -9.69 28.00
C PRO A 231 12.34 -8.52 27.79
N VAL A 232 11.70 -8.46 26.62
CA VAL A 232 10.65 -7.49 26.30
C VAL A 232 9.41 -7.77 27.13
N THR A 233 8.91 -6.73 27.82
CA THR A 233 7.65 -6.81 28.60
C THR A 233 6.44 -6.48 27.74
N SER A 234 6.57 -5.50 26.84
CA SER A 234 5.55 -5.16 25.85
C SER A 234 6.17 -4.41 24.69
N SER A 235 5.64 -4.57 23.49
CA SER A 235 6.08 -3.81 22.31
C SER A 235 4.91 -3.53 21.35
N GLY A 236 5.08 -2.53 20.49
CA GLY A 236 4.09 -2.09 19.50
C GLY A 236 4.35 -0.64 19.11
N TYR A 237 3.38 0.01 18.46
CA TYR A 237 3.44 1.45 18.25
C TYR A 237 2.86 2.22 19.44
N VAL A 238 3.30 3.47 19.62
CA VAL A 238 2.45 4.47 20.26
C VAL A 238 1.16 4.54 19.43
N PRO A 239 -0.05 4.40 20.02
CA PRO A 239 -1.26 4.11 19.25
C PRO A 239 -1.55 5.09 18.12
N GLY A 240 -1.73 4.58 16.90
CA GLY A 240 -2.02 5.38 15.71
C GLY A 240 -0.83 6.21 15.26
N THR A 241 0.40 5.75 15.42
CA THR A 241 1.58 6.52 15.02
C THR A 241 2.60 5.63 14.32
N GLY A 242 3.61 6.25 13.72
CA GLY A 242 4.84 5.58 13.28
C GLY A 242 5.91 5.44 14.36
N ILE A 243 5.59 5.65 15.64
CA ILE A 243 6.55 5.62 16.75
C ILE A 243 6.58 4.22 17.37
N ALA A 244 7.61 3.43 17.05
CA ALA A 244 7.79 2.13 17.67
C ALA A 244 8.20 2.29 19.14
N ARG A 245 7.57 1.52 20.03
CA ARG A 245 7.81 1.53 21.48
C ARG A 245 8.12 0.11 21.97
N VAL A 246 9.19 -0.02 22.74
CA VAL A 246 9.56 -1.26 23.44
C VAL A 246 9.68 -0.96 24.93
N ALA A 247 9.02 -1.76 25.77
CA ALA A 247 9.08 -1.62 27.22
C ALA A 247 9.69 -2.85 27.88
N GLN A 248 10.59 -2.62 28.83
CA GLN A 248 11.37 -3.65 29.51
C GLN A 248 11.51 -3.33 31.01
N GLN A 249 11.79 -4.35 31.82
CA GLN A 249 12.07 -4.18 33.26
C GLN A 249 13.31 -4.97 33.66
N HIS A 250 14.26 -4.31 34.31
CA HIS A 250 15.47 -4.96 34.81
C HIS A 250 16.13 -4.16 35.93
N GLY A 251 16.73 -4.84 36.91
CA GLY A 251 17.48 -4.19 38.00
C GLY A 251 16.71 -3.13 38.79
N GLY A 252 15.38 -3.29 38.94
CA GLY A 252 14.55 -2.34 39.66
C GLY A 252 14.19 -1.05 38.89
N LEU A 253 14.47 -1.03 37.59
CA LEU A 253 14.18 0.04 36.64
C LEU A 253 13.15 -0.43 35.60
N THR A 254 12.38 0.53 35.09
CA THR A 254 11.52 0.36 33.91
C THR A 254 12.09 1.18 32.77
N PHE A 255 12.17 0.57 31.60
CA PHE A 255 12.71 1.15 30.37
C PHE A 255 11.60 1.27 29.34
N GLU A 256 11.53 2.43 28.67
CA GLU A 256 10.72 2.61 27.46
C GLU A 256 11.60 3.18 26.37
N THR A 257 11.86 2.37 25.34
CA THR A 257 12.62 2.75 24.16
C THR A 257 11.64 3.19 23.07
N TYR A 258 11.93 4.31 22.41
CA TYR A 258 11.16 4.85 21.30
C TYR A 258 12.04 5.03 20.08
N TRP A 259 11.57 4.57 18.92
CA TRP A 259 12.26 4.69 17.64
C TRP A 259 11.29 5.26 16.60
N PHE A 260 11.70 6.31 15.88
CA PHE A 260 10.89 6.89 14.81
C PHE A 260 11.71 7.67 13.79
N ALA A 261 11.27 7.64 12.54
CA ALA A 261 11.61 8.66 11.54
C ALA A 261 10.66 9.85 11.73
N PRO A 262 11.16 11.06 12.06
CA PRO A 262 10.30 12.15 12.49
C PRO A 262 9.61 12.85 11.31
N PHE A 263 8.30 13.05 11.42
CA PHE A 263 7.58 14.03 10.60
C PHE A 263 7.56 15.42 11.26
N ALA A 264 7.66 15.49 12.58
CA ALA A 264 7.66 16.74 13.32
C ALA A 264 9.00 17.49 13.18
N THR A 265 9.16 18.24 12.10
CA THR A 265 10.39 19.00 11.84
C THR A 265 10.58 20.17 12.81
N VAL A 266 11.81 20.66 12.95
CA VAL A 266 12.12 21.90 13.64
C VAL A 266 11.97 23.05 12.63
N PRO A 267 11.35 24.20 12.96
CA PRO A 267 11.26 25.33 12.03
C PRO A 267 12.65 25.75 11.51
N GLY A 268 12.85 25.68 10.17
CA GLY A 268 14.14 25.94 9.52
C GLY A 268 14.92 24.68 9.13
N GLU A 269 14.45 23.51 9.57
CA GLU A 269 14.86 22.18 9.14
C GLU A 269 13.65 21.66 8.32
N GLU A 270 13.78 21.55 6.99
CA GLU A 270 12.80 20.76 6.21
C GLU A 270 12.84 19.31 6.73
N SER A 271 11.91 18.45 6.30
CA SER A 271 11.97 17.03 6.68
C SER A 271 13.39 16.52 6.48
N ASP A 272 14.06 16.19 7.59
CA ASP A 272 15.41 15.68 7.55
C ASP A 272 15.25 14.16 7.41
N ARG A 273 15.98 13.58 6.47
CA ARG A 273 16.28 12.14 6.44
C ARG A 273 16.94 11.81 7.79
N ALA A 274 16.16 11.35 8.76
CA ALA A 274 16.60 11.20 10.13
C ALA A 274 15.90 10.04 10.82
N VAL A 275 16.59 9.43 11.79
CA VAL A 275 16.00 8.51 12.75
C VAL A 275 16.30 8.99 14.16
N VAL A 276 15.30 8.93 15.03
CA VAL A 276 15.38 9.32 16.43
C VAL A 276 15.26 8.07 17.30
N GLY A 277 16.26 7.85 18.16
CA GLY A 277 16.23 6.85 19.21
C GLY A 277 16.18 7.52 20.57
N LEU A 278 15.16 7.21 21.38
CA LEU A 278 14.99 7.74 22.74
C LEU A 278 14.86 6.60 23.75
N LEU A 279 15.39 6.80 24.95
CA LEU A 279 15.18 5.92 26.08
C LEU A 279 14.73 6.72 27.30
N ARG A 280 13.57 6.34 27.84
CA ARG A 280 13.11 6.74 29.18
C ARG A 280 13.47 5.66 30.19
N ILE A 281 14.13 6.06 31.26
CA ILE A 281 14.51 5.18 32.37
C ILE A 281 13.79 5.66 33.64
N THR A 282 13.03 4.80 34.30
CA THR A 282 12.31 5.13 35.54
C THR A 282 12.72 4.22 36.68
N ALA A 283 13.08 4.80 37.83
CA ALA A 283 13.43 4.08 39.06
C ALA A 283 12.18 3.52 39.77
N SER A 284 11.63 2.42 39.25
CA SER A 284 10.29 1.93 39.59
C SER A 284 10.19 1.17 40.92
N SER A 285 11.30 0.61 41.44
CA SER A 285 11.32 -0.19 42.68
C SER A 285 11.93 0.51 43.89
N GLY A 286 12.49 1.71 43.72
CA GLY A 286 13.23 2.44 44.76
C GLY A 286 14.25 3.39 44.16
N PRO A 287 14.98 4.17 44.99
CA PRO A 287 16.04 5.04 44.51
C PRO A 287 17.20 4.21 43.93
N VAL A 288 17.85 4.74 42.89
CA VAL A 288 18.97 4.09 42.19
C VAL A 288 20.16 5.03 42.16
N SER A 289 21.32 4.53 42.57
CA SER A 289 22.56 5.32 42.59
C SER A 289 23.40 5.12 41.34
N GLN A 290 24.07 6.19 40.91
CA GLN A 290 24.98 6.20 39.74
C GLN A 290 24.36 5.66 38.45
N LEU A 291 23.10 6.03 38.16
CA LEU A 291 22.45 5.68 36.90
C LEU A 291 23.20 6.29 35.72
N ARG A 292 23.42 5.46 34.70
CA ARG A 292 23.98 5.82 33.40
C ARG A 292 23.17 5.18 32.30
N CYS A 293 23.07 5.90 31.19
CA CYS A 293 22.51 5.39 29.94
C CYS A 293 23.62 5.28 28.90
N HIS A 294 23.61 4.18 28.14
CA HIS A 294 24.49 3.93 27.02
C HIS A 294 23.65 3.77 25.75
N SER A 295 24.19 4.18 24.60
CA SER A 295 23.65 3.82 23.29
C SER A 295 24.78 3.42 22.35
N LEU A 296 24.51 2.47 21.48
CA LEU A 296 25.41 2.03 20.42
C LEU A 296 24.73 2.24 19.06
N TRP A 297 25.51 2.75 18.10
CA TRP A 297 25.12 3.02 16.73
C TRP A 297 26.19 2.44 15.82
N ASN A 298 25.85 1.38 15.09
CA ASN A 298 26.76 0.68 14.21
C ASN A 298 26.23 0.77 12.78
N LEU A 299 26.66 1.81 12.07
CA LEU A 299 26.32 2.00 10.67
C LEU A 299 27.45 1.41 9.80
N HIS A 300 27.10 0.94 8.61
CA HIS A 300 28.03 0.42 7.61
C HIS A 300 28.16 1.42 6.44
N LEU A 301 28.63 2.64 6.72
CA LEU A 301 28.81 3.66 5.68
C LEU A 301 29.98 3.32 4.75
N GLY A 302 30.86 2.42 5.17
CA GLY A 302 32.01 1.95 4.41
C GLY A 302 31.72 1.43 3.00
N GLY A 303 30.57 0.80 2.74
CA GLY A 303 30.22 0.27 1.42
C GLY A 303 28.79 -0.29 1.33
N PRO A 304 28.22 -0.43 0.12
CA PRO A 304 26.82 -0.86 -0.07
C PRO A 304 26.54 -2.32 0.32
N SER A 305 27.58 -3.12 0.61
CA SER A 305 27.47 -4.57 0.84
C SER A 305 28.49 -5.11 1.86
N GLY A 306 29.04 -4.28 2.74
CA GLY A 306 29.99 -4.73 3.77
C GLY A 306 31.00 -3.69 4.27
N PRO A 307 31.97 -4.13 5.10
CA PRO A 307 32.97 -3.27 5.71
C PRO A 307 33.82 -2.59 4.64
N GLY A 308 33.57 -1.30 4.44
CA GLY A 308 34.50 -0.42 3.74
C GLY A 308 35.05 0.63 4.68
N THR A 309 35.97 1.47 4.21
CA THR A 309 36.57 2.49 5.07
C THR A 309 35.57 3.61 5.36
N GLU A 310 35.32 3.86 6.64
CA GLU A 310 34.64 5.05 7.11
C GLU A 310 35.45 5.78 8.18
N ALA A 311 35.06 7.03 8.44
CA ALA A 311 35.74 7.92 9.35
C ALA A 311 34.72 8.59 10.27
N VAL A 312 34.99 8.60 11.57
CA VAL A 312 34.23 9.39 12.53
C VAL A 312 35.04 10.60 12.93
N ALA A 313 34.40 11.75 13.07
CA ALA A 313 34.99 12.98 13.60
C ALA A 313 34.06 13.66 14.60
N ALA A 314 34.64 14.38 15.56
CA ALA A 314 33.88 15.17 16.51
C ALA A 314 33.55 16.56 15.92
N LEU A 315 32.31 16.99 16.15
CA LEU A 315 31.82 18.33 15.86
C LEU A 315 31.55 19.10 17.16
N ALA A 316 31.42 20.42 17.07
CA ALA A 316 31.05 21.25 18.22
C ALA A 316 29.67 20.86 18.76
N GLY A 317 29.44 21.03 20.07
CA GLY A 317 28.13 20.80 20.68
C GLY A 317 27.79 19.34 20.96
N LYS A 318 28.82 18.52 21.22
CA LYS A 318 28.69 17.10 21.57
C LYS A 318 28.11 16.20 20.45
N ARG A 319 28.55 16.46 19.22
CA ARG A 319 28.07 15.79 18.01
C ARG A 319 29.20 14.99 17.36
N LEU A 320 28.83 13.93 16.67
CA LEU A 320 29.74 13.14 15.85
C LEU A 320 29.28 13.17 14.40
N VAL A 321 30.22 13.12 13.47
CA VAL A 321 29.95 12.92 12.05
C VAL A 321 30.68 11.69 11.59
N GLU A 322 29.99 10.83 10.87
CA GLU A 322 30.55 9.64 10.23
C GLU A 322 30.41 9.76 8.71
N THR A 323 31.47 9.40 8.00
CA THR A 323 31.54 9.49 6.54
C THR A 323 32.10 8.21 5.94
N GLY A 324 31.49 7.73 4.87
CA GLY A 324 31.90 6.53 4.13
C GLY A 324 31.16 6.43 2.80
N SER A 325 31.81 5.93 1.74
CA SER A 325 31.22 5.71 0.41
C SER A 325 30.30 6.84 -0.12
N GLY A 326 30.71 8.10 0.09
CA GLY A 326 29.95 9.28 -0.39
C GLY A 326 28.74 9.67 0.47
N ARG A 327 28.52 8.98 1.59
CA ARG A 327 27.46 9.26 2.57
C ARG A 327 28.02 9.95 3.81
N THR A 328 27.16 10.72 4.46
CA THR A 328 27.46 11.40 5.73
C THR A 328 26.29 11.22 6.68
N VAL A 329 26.60 10.82 7.92
CA VAL A 329 25.64 10.78 9.02
C VAL A 329 26.11 11.67 10.16
N VAL A 330 25.23 12.50 10.69
CA VAL A 330 25.48 13.31 11.88
C VAL A 330 24.68 12.75 13.03
N TYR A 331 25.38 12.40 14.12
CA TYR A 331 24.80 11.96 15.37
C TYR A 331 24.77 13.12 16.36
N ASP A 332 23.56 13.44 16.81
CA ASP A 332 23.32 14.44 17.85
C ASP A 332 22.88 13.76 19.14
N SER A 333 23.76 13.73 20.14
CA SER A 333 23.38 13.30 21.49
C SER A 333 22.45 14.33 22.12
N LEU A 334 21.30 13.88 22.60
CA LEU A 334 20.27 14.72 23.23
C LEU A 334 20.51 14.97 24.73
N ALA A 335 21.72 14.72 25.21
CA ALA A 335 22.11 14.88 26.60
C ALA A 335 23.15 16.00 26.78
N SER A 336 23.00 16.78 27.85
CA SER A 336 23.84 17.95 28.15
C SER A 336 25.30 17.61 28.49
N ASP A 337 25.56 16.38 28.91
CA ASP A 337 26.82 15.90 29.50
C ASP A 337 27.26 14.58 28.87
N GLY A 338 26.74 14.27 27.67
CA GLY A 338 27.05 13.07 26.92
C GLY A 338 28.54 12.96 26.59
N LEU A 339 29.10 11.80 26.91
CA LEU A 339 30.45 11.40 26.49
C LEU A 339 30.31 10.40 25.35
N TRP A 340 31.31 10.34 24.46
CA TRP A 340 31.31 9.34 23.39
C TRP A 340 32.57 8.48 23.37
N MET A 341 32.45 7.39 22.63
CA MET A 341 33.53 6.52 22.25
C MET A 341 33.28 6.05 20.83
N THR A 342 34.32 6.05 19.99
CA THR A 342 34.26 5.38 18.68
C THR A 342 35.38 4.36 18.57
N SER A 343 35.13 3.27 17.85
CA SER A 343 36.09 2.16 17.68
C SER A 343 35.94 1.48 16.34
N ASP A 344 36.74 0.44 16.10
CA ASP A 344 36.43 -0.59 15.12
C ASP A 344 35.30 -1.51 15.61
N GLY A 345 34.60 -2.14 14.67
CA GLY A 345 33.45 -2.99 14.89
C GLY A 345 33.81 -4.41 15.30
N GLY A 346 35.08 -4.80 15.12
CA GLY A 346 35.63 -6.11 15.47
C GLY A 346 35.70 -6.45 16.97
N GLY A 347 34.95 -5.74 17.83
CA GLY A 347 34.83 -6.07 19.24
C GLY A 347 36.14 -5.90 20.04
N GLY A 348 37.04 -5.02 19.59
CA GLY A 348 38.28 -4.72 20.31
C GLY A 348 38.03 -4.17 21.73
N PRO A 349 39.05 -4.13 22.60
CA PRO A 349 38.90 -3.65 23.98
C PRO A 349 38.48 -2.18 24.10
N ALA A 350 38.61 -1.39 23.02
CA ALA A 350 38.15 -0.02 22.92
C ALA A 350 36.70 0.11 22.42
N ASN A 351 36.05 -1.01 22.09
CA ASN A 351 34.70 -1.00 21.52
C ASN A 351 33.65 -0.55 22.55
N PRO A 352 32.73 0.37 22.21
CA PRO A 352 31.69 0.85 23.12
C PRO A 352 30.87 -0.28 23.76
N TYR A 353 30.57 -1.35 23.01
CA TYR A 353 29.88 -2.54 23.49
C TYR A 353 30.64 -3.19 24.67
N VAL A 354 31.93 -3.45 24.44
CA VAL A 354 32.84 -4.12 25.37
C VAL A 354 33.08 -3.25 26.60
N LEU A 355 33.38 -1.96 26.40
CA LEU A 355 33.66 -1.02 27.47
C LEU A 355 32.46 -0.86 28.40
N ALA A 356 31.25 -0.66 27.88
CA ALA A 356 30.08 -0.53 28.73
C ALA A 356 29.77 -1.84 29.48
N GLY A 357 29.91 -2.99 28.80
CA GLY A 357 29.72 -4.31 29.41
C GLY A 357 30.72 -4.63 30.53
N GLN A 358 31.95 -4.10 30.45
CA GLN A 358 32.97 -4.23 31.49
C GLN A 358 32.86 -3.18 32.60
N GLY A 359 31.90 -2.26 32.51
CA GLY A 359 31.77 -1.16 33.46
C GLY A 359 32.87 -0.10 33.32
N ALA A 360 33.47 0.05 32.15
CA ALA A 360 34.34 1.18 31.85
C ALA A 360 33.52 2.46 31.58
N THR A 361 34.21 3.58 31.39
CA THR A 361 33.60 4.87 31.05
C THR A 361 33.98 5.29 29.65
N PHE A 362 33.12 6.07 28.99
CA PHE A 362 33.49 6.71 27.73
C PHE A 362 34.22 8.02 28.02
N ASP A 363 35.25 8.33 27.22
CA ASP A 363 36.22 9.40 27.49
C ASP A 363 36.44 10.32 26.27
N ASP A 364 35.39 10.55 25.46
CA ASP A 364 35.38 11.42 24.27
C ASP A 364 36.44 11.06 23.22
N ILE A 365 36.65 9.76 22.99
CA ILE A 365 37.67 9.27 22.05
C ILE A 365 37.05 9.10 20.66
N VAL A 366 37.77 9.58 19.66
CA VAL A 366 37.52 9.32 18.23
C VAL A 366 38.64 8.42 17.71
N SER A 367 38.27 7.24 17.22
CA SER A 367 39.16 6.29 16.56
C SER A 367 39.67 6.81 15.21
N ALA A 368 40.82 6.29 14.76
CA ALA A 368 41.27 6.52 13.40
C ALA A 368 40.25 5.99 12.37
N PRO A 369 40.27 6.44 11.10
CA PRO A 369 39.46 5.86 10.02
C PRO A 369 39.73 4.37 9.79
N GLY A 370 38.75 3.63 9.26
CA GLY A 370 38.85 2.21 8.92
C GLY A 370 37.48 1.54 8.86
N GLU A 371 37.44 0.22 8.84
CA GLU A 371 36.22 -0.58 8.62
C GLU A 371 35.35 -0.70 9.89
N ASP A 372 34.03 -0.73 9.66
CA ASP A 372 32.95 -0.92 10.64
C ASP A 372 33.09 -0.06 11.89
N ARG A 373 32.92 1.25 11.77
CA ARG A 373 33.05 2.20 12.86
C ARG A 373 31.80 2.15 13.70
N VAL A 374 32.01 1.91 14.98
CA VAL A 374 30.93 1.90 15.97
C VAL A 374 30.97 3.19 16.75
N VAL A 375 29.82 3.83 16.88
CA VAL A 375 29.62 5.05 17.66
C VAL A 375 28.86 4.72 18.94
N GLY A 376 29.42 5.10 20.10
CA GLY A 376 28.79 4.93 21.40
C GLY A 376 28.62 6.25 22.15
N PHE A 377 27.50 6.41 22.86
CA PHE A 377 27.26 7.52 23.78
C PHE A 377 27.02 7.05 25.22
N GLU A 378 27.52 7.77 26.22
CA GLU A 378 27.30 7.55 27.66
C GLU A 378 26.75 8.84 28.29
N ASN A 379 25.61 8.73 28.98
CA ASN A 379 24.98 9.80 29.76
C ASN A 379 24.98 9.45 31.24
N ARG A 380 25.40 10.37 32.11
CA ARG A 380 25.65 10.11 33.54
C ARG A 380 24.66 10.87 34.42
N PHE A 381 23.53 10.25 34.73
CA PHE A 381 22.48 10.90 35.52
C PHE A 381 22.76 10.98 37.02
N GLY A 382 23.71 10.18 37.53
CA GLY A 382 24.00 10.13 38.96
C GLY A 382 22.89 9.44 39.74
N ASP A 383 22.57 9.93 40.94
CA ASP A 383 21.54 9.33 41.78
C ASP A 383 20.14 9.78 41.32
N VAL A 384 19.21 8.82 41.26
CA VAL A 384 17.84 9.00 40.79
C VAL A 384 16.88 8.55 41.90
N ALA A 385 15.93 9.42 42.25
CA ALA A 385 14.96 9.13 43.31
C ALA A 385 13.94 8.07 42.87
N ALA A 386 13.30 7.41 43.84
CA ALA A 386 12.22 6.48 43.55
C ALA A 386 11.08 7.16 42.76
N GLY A 387 10.63 6.52 41.68
CA GLY A 387 9.60 7.03 40.77
C GLY A 387 10.07 8.11 39.79
N GLU A 388 11.32 8.54 39.87
CA GLU A 388 11.85 9.58 38.99
C GLU A 388 12.28 9.00 37.63
N SER A 389 12.02 9.74 36.54
CA SER A 389 12.46 9.39 35.19
C SER A 389 13.68 10.21 34.75
N ARG A 390 14.54 9.59 33.94
CA ARG A 390 15.62 10.21 33.18
C ARG A 390 15.50 9.85 31.71
N TRP A 391 16.03 10.70 30.84
CA TRP A 391 15.97 10.53 29.40
C TRP A 391 17.34 10.65 28.77
N CYS A 392 17.62 9.77 27.83
CA CYS A 392 18.72 9.87 26.88
C CYS A 392 18.17 9.64 25.47
N GLY A 393 18.92 10.03 24.45
CA GLY A 393 18.55 9.78 23.08
C GLY A 393 19.58 10.34 22.11
N VAL A 394 19.46 9.92 20.86
CA VAL A 394 20.30 10.36 19.75
C VAL A 394 19.41 10.60 18.54
N VAL A 395 19.71 11.65 17.80
CA VAL A 395 19.15 11.90 16.47
C VAL A 395 20.25 11.62 15.46
N SER A 396 19.98 10.75 14.50
CA SER A 396 20.92 10.39 13.42
C SER A 396 20.38 10.94 12.11
N ARG A 397 21.06 11.95 11.54
CA ARG A 397 20.65 12.66 10.32
C ARG A 397 21.49 12.21 9.12
N LEU A 398 20.85 11.83 8.02
CA LEU A 398 21.41 11.13 6.86
C LEU A 398 21.26 11.91 5.55
N GLN A 399 22.29 12.58 5.05
CA GLN A 399 22.27 13.20 3.71
C GLN A 399 23.68 13.33 3.15
N PRO A 400 23.85 13.62 1.84
CA PRO A 400 25.06 14.32 1.40
C PRO A 400 25.07 15.72 2.05
N ILE A 401 25.50 15.78 3.30
CA ILE A 401 25.59 17.03 4.03
C ILE A 401 26.87 17.71 3.56
N ALA A 402 26.74 18.74 2.71
CA ALA A 402 27.87 19.45 2.12
C ALA A 402 28.80 20.08 3.18
N ASP A 403 28.23 20.55 4.29
CA ASP A 403 28.97 20.98 5.47
C ASP A 403 28.26 20.51 6.76
N PRO A 404 28.68 19.38 7.35
CA PRO A 404 28.10 18.85 8.58
C PRO A 404 28.20 19.81 9.77
N ALA A 405 29.19 20.72 9.77
CA ALA A 405 29.34 21.70 10.82
C ALA A 405 28.29 22.83 10.73
N ALA A 406 27.71 23.05 9.55
CA ALA A 406 26.68 24.06 9.32
C ALA A 406 25.28 23.61 9.77
N LEU A 407 25.06 22.31 9.98
CA LEU A 407 23.79 21.82 10.52
C LEU A 407 23.55 22.38 11.93
N PRO A 408 22.38 22.97 12.20
CA PRO A 408 22.04 23.39 13.55
C PRO A 408 22.03 22.19 14.51
N ALA A 409 22.51 22.40 15.73
CA ALA A 409 22.33 21.42 16.80
C ALA A 409 20.85 21.35 17.18
N PRO A 410 20.31 20.15 17.47
CA PRO A 410 18.91 20.02 17.85
C PRO A 410 18.61 20.85 19.09
N SER A 411 17.53 21.63 19.01
CA SER A 411 17.11 22.52 20.10
C SER A 411 16.21 21.84 21.15
N ARG A 412 15.71 20.64 20.84
CA ARG A 412 14.77 19.89 21.68
C ARG A 412 15.52 18.88 22.56
N ALA A 413 15.13 18.80 23.83
CA ALA A 413 15.50 17.69 24.69
C ALA A 413 14.78 16.39 24.26
N ALA A 414 15.28 15.23 24.69
CA ALA A 414 14.72 13.91 24.33
C ALA A 414 13.20 13.79 24.50
N ALA A 415 12.64 14.14 25.66
CA ALA A 415 11.19 14.07 25.88
C ALA A 415 10.38 15.03 24.98
N ALA A 416 10.99 16.15 24.56
CA ALA A 416 10.33 17.12 23.68
C ALA A 416 10.32 16.66 22.21
N TRP A 417 11.25 15.80 21.80
CA TRP A 417 11.19 15.14 20.49
C TRP A 417 10.00 14.20 20.40
N LEU A 418 9.81 13.33 21.40
CA LEU A 418 8.65 12.43 21.45
C LEU A 418 7.34 13.22 21.41
N ALA A 419 7.19 14.23 22.26
CA ALA A 419 5.97 15.03 22.34
C ALA A 419 5.67 15.79 21.03
N ALA A 420 6.71 16.25 20.32
CA ALA A 420 6.54 16.90 19.03
C ALA A 420 6.03 15.92 17.96
N GLU A 421 6.58 14.71 17.93
CA GLU A 421 6.15 13.66 17.00
C GLU A 421 4.72 13.19 17.31
N GLU A 422 4.40 12.94 18.58
CA GLU A 422 3.01 12.63 19.00
C GLU A 422 2.04 13.75 18.61
N SER A 423 2.46 15.02 18.69
CA SER A 423 1.66 16.16 18.27
C SER A 423 1.44 16.20 16.76
N PHE A 424 2.45 15.82 15.95
CA PHE A 424 2.28 15.67 14.51
C PHE A 424 1.22 14.62 14.20
N TRP A 425 1.34 13.42 14.77
CA TRP A 425 0.37 12.34 14.53
C TRP A 425 -1.04 12.70 14.99
N SER A 426 -1.15 13.38 16.14
CA SER A 426 -2.44 13.89 16.61
C SER A 426 -3.03 14.92 15.64
N ALA A 427 -2.21 15.76 15.01
CA ALA A 427 -2.69 16.73 14.02
C ALA A 427 -3.06 16.04 12.69
N PHE A 428 -2.30 15.04 12.26
CA PHE A 428 -2.61 14.21 11.10
C PHE A 428 -3.97 13.54 11.28
N HIS A 429 -4.20 12.83 12.38
CA HIS A 429 -5.51 12.21 12.70
C HIS A 429 -6.63 13.20 13.00
N ALA A 430 -6.33 14.46 13.29
CA ALA A 430 -7.36 15.48 13.41
C ALA A 430 -7.74 16.07 12.05
N SER A 431 -6.90 15.89 11.02
CA SER A 431 -7.15 16.39 9.67
C SER A 431 -8.02 15.47 8.83
N GLY A 432 -8.04 14.17 9.14
CA GLY A 432 -8.99 13.21 8.59
C GLY A 432 -9.80 12.56 9.72
N ASP A 433 -11.11 12.40 9.57
CA ASP A 433 -11.87 11.54 10.48
C ASP A 433 -13.22 11.15 9.84
N ALA A 434 -13.28 9.94 9.28
CA ALA A 434 -14.46 9.44 8.59
C ALA A 434 -14.91 8.04 9.08
N PHE A 435 -14.76 7.77 10.39
CA PHE A 435 -15.13 6.46 10.98
C PHE A 435 -16.22 6.55 12.07
N VAL A 436 -17.19 7.44 11.90
CA VAL A 436 -18.36 7.52 12.77
C VAL A 436 -19.10 6.18 12.75
N GLY A 437 -19.22 5.53 13.91
CA GLY A 437 -19.87 4.23 14.06
C GLY A 437 -18.90 3.05 14.21
N ALA A 438 -17.60 3.25 14.01
CA ALA A 438 -16.59 2.23 14.29
C ALA A 438 -16.52 1.90 15.79
N SER A 439 -16.27 0.63 16.11
CA SER A 439 -15.92 0.19 17.46
C SER A 439 -14.57 0.79 17.90
N PRO A 440 -14.25 0.80 19.20
CA PRO A 440 -12.95 1.29 19.67
C PRO A 440 -11.75 0.56 19.05
N THR A 441 -11.87 -0.75 18.81
CA THR A 441 -10.83 -1.57 18.15
C THR A 441 -10.67 -1.16 16.69
N GLU A 442 -11.77 -1.03 15.96
CA GLU A 442 -11.74 -0.59 14.55
C GLU A 442 -11.20 0.84 14.43
N ALA A 443 -11.62 1.76 15.31
CA ALA A 443 -11.11 3.13 15.29
C ALA A 443 -9.60 3.18 15.61
N ALA A 444 -9.11 2.29 16.47
CA ALA A 444 -7.67 2.18 16.75
C ALA A 444 -6.90 1.62 15.55
N LEU A 445 -7.41 0.55 14.93
CA LEU A 445 -6.80 -0.02 13.73
C LEU A 445 -6.86 0.96 12.55
N ALA A 446 -7.97 1.68 12.37
CA ALA A 446 -8.11 2.70 11.32
C ALA A 446 -7.05 3.80 11.44
N ARG A 447 -6.79 4.31 12.65
CA ARG A 447 -5.70 5.28 12.88
C ARG A 447 -4.34 4.67 12.59
N GLN A 448 -4.11 3.41 12.95
CA GLN A 448 -2.83 2.75 12.64
C GLN A 448 -2.67 2.49 11.14
N SER A 449 -3.72 2.05 10.44
CA SER A 449 -3.74 1.88 8.99
C SER A 449 -3.49 3.19 8.25
N ALA A 450 -4.13 4.29 8.68
CA ALA A 450 -3.85 5.63 8.14
C ALA A 450 -2.39 6.05 8.38
N ALA A 451 -1.82 5.72 9.55
CA ALA A 451 -0.40 5.96 9.82
C ALA A 451 0.50 5.11 8.91
N VAL A 452 0.17 3.84 8.64
CA VAL A 452 0.89 2.99 7.68
C VAL A 452 0.89 3.61 6.29
N LEU A 453 -0.27 4.06 5.78
CA LEU A 453 -0.35 4.74 4.48
C LEU A 453 0.46 6.03 4.46
N LYS A 454 0.46 6.80 5.56
CA LYS A 454 1.28 8.01 5.68
C LYS A 454 2.78 7.72 5.65
N MET A 455 3.22 6.67 6.35
CA MET A 455 4.61 6.20 6.35
C MET A 455 5.02 5.66 4.97
N ALA A 456 4.12 4.99 4.24
CA ALA A 456 4.36 4.45 2.91
C ALA A 456 4.41 5.51 1.79
N GLN A 457 4.04 6.76 2.09
CA GLN A 457 4.04 7.85 1.11
C GLN A 457 5.38 8.57 1.04
N VAL A 458 5.95 8.66 -0.15
CA VAL A 458 7.16 9.43 -0.44
C VAL A 458 6.89 10.93 -0.33
N SER A 459 7.61 11.61 0.56
CA SER A 459 7.32 13.00 0.94
C SER A 459 8.37 14.02 0.48
N GLU A 460 9.62 13.61 0.23
CA GLU A 460 10.76 14.52 0.07
C GLU A 460 11.32 14.69 -1.35
N LYS A 461 11.70 15.92 -1.70
CA LYS A 461 12.52 16.22 -2.90
C LYS A 461 13.95 15.68 -2.82
N ALA A 462 14.53 15.58 -1.62
CA ALA A 462 15.90 15.10 -1.45
C ALA A 462 15.99 13.58 -1.65
N ALA A 463 14.99 12.84 -1.16
CA ALA A 463 14.79 11.45 -1.56
C ALA A 463 14.48 11.36 -3.07
N CYS A 464 13.82 12.38 -3.65
CA CYS A 464 13.36 12.39 -5.03
C CYS A 464 14.23 13.15 -6.05
N PRO A 465 15.40 12.65 -6.47
CA PRO A 465 16.32 13.40 -7.33
C PRO A 465 15.73 13.72 -8.71
N THR A 466 14.74 12.94 -9.17
CA THR A 466 14.07 13.16 -10.46
C THR A 466 12.96 14.22 -10.38
N GLY A 467 12.48 14.55 -9.17
CA GLY A 467 11.29 15.36 -8.95
C GLY A 467 9.96 14.70 -9.33
N ARG A 468 9.98 13.41 -9.72
CA ARG A 468 8.80 12.68 -10.23
C ARG A 468 8.17 11.68 -9.27
N CYS A 469 8.88 11.32 -8.21
CA CYS A 469 8.48 10.33 -7.21
C CYS A 469 7.76 10.88 -5.98
N GLN A 470 7.65 12.20 -5.85
CA GLN A 470 6.89 12.80 -4.75
C GLN A 470 5.43 12.36 -4.80
N GLY A 471 4.90 11.90 -3.66
CA GLY A 471 3.52 11.41 -3.54
C GLY A 471 3.37 9.92 -3.79
N GLN A 472 4.40 9.25 -4.33
CA GLN A 472 4.43 7.81 -4.54
C GLN A 472 4.02 7.05 -3.26
N LEU A 473 3.10 6.08 -3.38
CA LEU A 473 2.70 5.17 -2.30
C LEU A 473 3.28 3.79 -2.57
N LEU A 474 4.09 3.29 -1.66
CA LEU A 474 4.71 1.96 -1.77
C LEU A 474 3.67 0.86 -1.48
N ALA A 475 3.79 -0.31 -2.11
CA ALA A 475 2.91 -1.46 -1.88
C ALA A 475 3.09 -2.05 -0.48
N SER A 476 4.34 -2.09 0.01
CA SER A 476 4.70 -2.47 1.38
C SER A 476 5.74 -1.51 1.96
N LEU A 477 5.85 -1.44 3.28
CA LEU A 477 7.05 -0.91 3.94
C LEU A 477 8.02 -2.06 4.24
N PRO A 478 9.33 -1.80 4.34
CA PRO A 478 10.28 -2.72 4.98
C PRO A 478 9.75 -3.21 6.35
N PRO A 479 9.95 -4.46 6.77
CA PRO A 479 10.78 -5.48 6.12
C PRO A 479 10.15 -6.14 4.89
N GLY A 480 8.89 -5.84 4.56
CA GLY A 480 8.26 -6.38 3.35
C GLY A 480 9.05 -6.00 2.09
N GLN A 481 9.27 -6.99 1.23
CA GLN A 481 10.15 -6.89 0.04
C GLN A 481 9.62 -5.92 -1.02
N TRP A 482 8.31 -5.62 -0.99
CA TRP A 482 7.59 -4.86 -2.00
C TRP A 482 7.48 -3.37 -1.68
N HIS A 483 8.57 -2.77 -1.20
CA HIS A 483 8.67 -1.33 -1.02
C HIS A 483 8.96 -0.61 -2.34
N ILE A 484 8.05 -0.80 -3.29
CA ILE A 484 7.99 -0.24 -4.64
C ILE A 484 6.50 0.03 -4.96
N THR A 485 6.17 0.81 -6.00
CA THR A 485 4.78 1.21 -6.26
C THR A 485 4.18 0.50 -7.46
N TRP A 486 3.27 -0.43 -7.18
CA TRP A 486 2.28 -0.87 -8.15
C TRP A 486 1.16 0.15 -8.29
N VAL A 487 0.64 0.31 -9.50
CA VAL A 487 -0.53 1.16 -9.75
C VAL A 487 -1.74 0.62 -8.99
N ARG A 488 -1.93 -0.70 -8.98
CA ARG A 488 -2.99 -1.41 -8.25
C ARG A 488 -2.97 -1.12 -6.75
N ASP A 489 -1.85 -1.36 -6.07
CA ASP A 489 -1.73 -1.07 -4.63
C ASP A 489 -1.94 0.42 -4.33
N LEU A 490 -1.38 1.31 -5.16
CA LEU A 490 -1.59 2.74 -5.01
C LEU A 490 -3.08 3.10 -5.12
N ALA A 491 -3.84 2.50 -6.03
CA ALA A 491 -5.27 2.75 -6.17
C ALA A 491 -6.04 2.42 -4.89
N TYR A 492 -5.81 1.24 -4.30
CA TYR A 492 -6.44 0.86 -3.01
C TYR A 492 -5.95 1.72 -1.84
N ALA A 493 -4.68 2.13 -1.83
CA ALA A 493 -4.16 3.06 -0.84
C ALA A 493 -4.80 4.46 -0.94
N VAL A 494 -5.01 4.97 -2.16
CA VAL A 494 -5.75 6.23 -2.43
C VAL A 494 -7.18 6.13 -1.89
N LEU A 495 -7.88 5.04 -2.19
CA LEU A 495 -9.24 4.82 -1.70
C LEU A 495 -9.28 4.73 -0.17
N GLY A 496 -8.30 4.07 0.46
CA GLY A 496 -8.16 4.02 1.91
C GLY A 496 -7.90 5.39 2.53
N LEU A 497 -7.03 6.20 1.93
CA LEU A 497 -6.77 7.59 2.36
C LEU A 497 -8.03 8.45 2.26
N LEU A 498 -8.77 8.35 1.15
CA LEU A 498 -10.06 9.05 0.98
C LEU A 498 -11.11 8.54 1.99
N ALA A 499 -11.13 7.23 2.27
CA ALA A 499 -11.99 6.65 3.29
C ALA A 499 -11.65 7.14 4.70
N ALA A 500 -10.40 7.53 4.95
CA ALA A 500 -9.93 8.11 6.20
C ALA A 500 -10.04 9.65 6.27
N GLY A 501 -10.44 10.32 5.18
CA GLY A 501 -10.48 11.79 5.11
C GLY A 501 -9.10 12.43 4.96
N HIS A 502 -8.17 11.75 4.29
CA HIS A 502 -6.83 12.26 3.95
C HIS A 502 -6.75 12.61 2.46
N GLU A 503 -7.59 13.55 2.03
CA GLU A 503 -7.65 14.01 0.64
C GLU A 503 -6.31 14.57 0.11
N PRO A 504 -5.52 15.35 0.87
CA PRO A 504 -4.24 15.86 0.38
C PRO A 504 -3.25 14.74 0.03
N GLU A 505 -3.15 13.72 0.88
CA GLU A 505 -2.32 12.54 0.65
C GLU A 505 -2.80 11.75 -0.59
N ALA A 506 -4.11 11.55 -0.73
CA ALA A 506 -4.70 10.89 -1.90
C ALA A 506 -4.42 11.65 -3.20
N ALA A 507 -4.57 12.97 -3.20
CA ALA A 507 -4.29 13.81 -4.35
C ALA A 507 -2.80 13.79 -4.74
N ALA A 508 -1.89 13.77 -3.76
CA ALA A 508 -0.45 13.66 -4.02
C ALA A 508 -0.08 12.33 -4.69
N ALA A 509 -0.71 11.22 -4.30
CA ALA A 509 -0.47 9.92 -4.92
C ALA A 509 -0.97 9.80 -6.36
N LEU A 510 -2.12 10.42 -6.68
CA LEU A 510 -2.59 10.50 -8.06
C LEU A 510 -1.71 11.42 -8.91
N ASP A 511 -1.26 12.54 -8.34
CA ASP A 511 -0.35 13.48 -9.00
C ASP A 511 1.01 12.83 -9.30
N PHE A 512 1.49 11.91 -8.45
CA PHE A 512 2.63 11.05 -8.77
C PHE A 512 2.41 10.27 -10.07
N LEU A 513 1.31 9.53 -10.20
CA LEU A 513 1.04 8.72 -11.41
C LEU A 513 0.96 9.58 -12.68
N VAL A 514 0.44 10.80 -12.58
CA VAL A 514 0.36 11.75 -13.71
C VAL A 514 1.75 12.24 -14.15
N LYS A 515 2.70 12.32 -13.22
CA LYS A 515 4.08 12.81 -13.42
C LYS A 515 5.10 11.71 -13.72
N ALA A 516 4.82 10.49 -13.29
CA ALA A 516 5.66 9.34 -13.53
C ALA A 516 5.80 9.06 -15.03
N GLU A 517 6.88 8.38 -15.41
CA GLU A 517 7.24 8.16 -16.81
C GLU A 517 7.15 6.68 -17.16
N VAL A 518 6.41 6.38 -18.23
CA VAL A 518 6.41 5.05 -18.86
C VAL A 518 7.73 4.80 -19.59
N ARG A 519 8.22 3.57 -19.55
CA ARG A 519 9.45 3.20 -20.26
C ARG A 519 9.17 3.26 -21.75
N ARG A 520 10.17 3.69 -22.52
CA ARG A 520 10.07 3.80 -23.99
C ARG A 520 11.15 2.98 -24.67
N LEU A 521 10.79 2.41 -25.80
CA LEU A 521 11.72 1.82 -26.76
C LEU A 521 12.58 2.91 -27.42
N PRO A 522 13.72 2.56 -28.04
CA PRO A 522 14.58 3.53 -28.72
C PRO A 522 13.87 4.35 -29.83
N ASP A 523 12.80 3.81 -30.40
CA ASP A 523 11.96 4.48 -31.40
C ASP A 523 10.90 5.43 -30.79
N GLY A 524 10.88 5.58 -29.46
CA GLY A 524 9.99 6.46 -28.72
C GLY A 524 8.62 5.86 -28.35
N ARG A 525 8.28 4.67 -28.84
CA ARG A 525 7.04 3.98 -28.45
C ARG A 525 7.10 3.51 -27.00
N PRO A 526 5.97 3.39 -26.28
CA PRO A 526 5.92 2.73 -24.97
C PRO A 526 6.53 1.32 -25.04
N TYR A 527 7.22 0.92 -23.97
CA TYR A 527 7.91 -0.37 -23.87
C TYR A 527 7.02 -1.56 -24.25
N TYR A 528 5.80 -1.59 -23.72
CA TYR A 528 4.82 -2.64 -23.96
C TYR A 528 4.20 -2.67 -25.38
N GLN A 529 4.49 -1.67 -26.24
CA GLN A 529 4.09 -1.70 -27.66
C GLN A 529 5.06 -2.49 -28.54
N ALA A 530 6.09 -3.14 -27.97
CA ALA A 530 6.86 -4.13 -28.70
C ALA A 530 5.90 -5.18 -29.29
N ILE A 531 6.11 -5.54 -30.56
CA ILE A 531 5.36 -6.58 -31.25
C ILE A 531 6.37 -7.67 -31.56
N HIS A 532 6.33 -8.76 -30.81
CA HIS A 532 6.78 -10.06 -31.29
C HIS A 532 5.52 -10.92 -31.47
N LEU A 533 5.33 -11.57 -32.62
CA LEU A 533 4.13 -12.37 -32.90
C LEU A 533 4.58 -13.81 -33.13
N GLU A 534 3.91 -14.75 -32.46
CA GLU A 534 4.05 -16.19 -32.72
C GLU A 534 3.85 -16.44 -34.21
N GLY A 535 4.78 -17.18 -34.79
CA GLY A 535 4.56 -17.97 -36.00
C GLY A 535 4.74 -19.45 -35.67
N ASP A 536 4.46 -20.33 -36.63
CA ASP A 536 4.63 -21.79 -36.52
C ASP A 536 6.11 -22.25 -36.37
N ASP A 537 7.02 -21.33 -36.08
CA ASP A 537 8.46 -21.52 -35.98
C ASP A 537 8.90 -21.49 -34.51
N ALA A 538 9.96 -22.25 -34.19
CA ALA A 538 10.52 -22.38 -32.84
C ALA A 538 11.30 -21.14 -32.37
N SER A 539 10.92 -19.94 -32.84
CA SER A 539 11.54 -18.67 -32.46
C SER A 539 10.99 -18.14 -31.11
N PRO A 540 11.76 -17.35 -30.34
CA PRO A 540 11.38 -16.87 -29.00
C PRO A 540 10.12 -15.98 -29.05
N GLY A 541 9.11 -16.29 -28.23
CA GLY A 541 7.71 -15.82 -28.34
C GLY A 541 7.35 -14.33 -28.12
N ILE A 542 6.04 -14.08 -28.03
CA ILE A 542 5.39 -12.75 -28.03
C ILE A 542 5.60 -11.98 -26.72
N TRP A 543 6.42 -10.93 -26.74
CA TRP A 543 6.47 -9.92 -25.66
C TRP A 543 5.75 -8.64 -26.10
N GLY A 544 4.73 -8.22 -25.34
CA GLY A 544 3.98 -6.98 -25.53
C GLY A 544 2.49 -7.15 -25.85
N LEU A 545 1.79 -6.03 -26.04
CA LEU A 545 0.31 -5.98 -26.15
C LEU A 545 -0.27 -6.69 -27.38
N GLY A 546 0.55 -6.99 -28.39
CA GLY A 546 0.12 -7.64 -29.63
C GLY A 546 -0.78 -6.78 -30.53
N ILE A 547 -1.09 -5.54 -30.14
CA ILE A 547 -1.86 -4.58 -30.92
C ILE A 547 -1.12 -3.24 -30.99
N PRO A 548 -1.16 -2.54 -32.15
CA PRO A 548 -0.66 -1.18 -32.23
C PRO A 548 -1.64 -0.22 -31.54
N LEU A 549 -1.20 0.50 -30.51
CA LEU A 549 -1.99 1.57 -29.91
C LEU A 549 -1.82 2.86 -30.71
N THR A 550 -2.93 3.51 -31.01
CA THR A 550 -2.95 4.82 -31.70
C THR A 550 -2.78 6.01 -30.76
N GLY A 551 -2.99 5.79 -29.45
CA GLY A 551 -2.74 6.74 -28.38
C GLY A 551 -1.40 6.48 -27.68
N GLY A 552 -0.88 7.49 -26.98
CA GLY A 552 0.30 7.30 -26.15
C GLY A 552 -0.11 6.75 -24.78
N LEU A 553 0.21 5.48 -24.50
CA LEU A 553 0.15 4.94 -23.13
C LEU A 553 0.98 5.84 -22.20
N ARG A 554 0.40 6.26 -21.06
CA ARG A 554 1.05 7.17 -20.10
C ARG A 554 1.11 6.64 -18.67
N LEU A 555 0.41 5.55 -18.38
CA LEU A 555 0.42 4.88 -17.10
C LEU A 555 1.17 3.56 -17.25
N SER A 556 1.91 3.17 -16.21
CA SER A 556 2.54 1.85 -16.17
C SER A 556 1.49 0.76 -16.19
N LEU A 557 1.81 -0.33 -16.88
CA LEU A 557 1.05 -1.58 -16.84
C LEU A 557 1.56 -2.52 -15.74
N ALA A 558 2.44 -2.06 -14.86
CA ALA A 558 2.90 -2.80 -13.70
C ALA A 558 3.21 -1.83 -12.56
N ARG A 559 4.50 -1.49 -12.39
CA ARG A 559 5.00 -0.72 -11.25
C ARG A 559 5.99 0.38 -11.64
N TYR A 560 6.52 1.06 -10.63
CA TYR A 560 7.46 2.17 -10.77
C TYR A 560 8.61 2.05 -9.78
N PHE A 561 9.83 2.25 -10.26
CA PHE A 561 10.97 2.52 -9.38
C PHE A 561 10.76 3.79 -8.55
N GLY A 562 11.56 3.95 -7.50
CA GLY A 562 11.59 5.14 -6.66
C GLY A 562 11.93 6.43 -7.40
N GLY A 563 12.51 6.36 -8.61
CA GLY A 563 12.74 7.53 -9.47
C GLY A 563 11.51 7.98 -10.27
N GLY A 564 10.40 7.23 -10.19
CA GLY A 564 9.18 7.45 -10.97
C GLY A 564 9.29 7.01 -12.43
N LEU A 565 10.30 6.21 -12.79
CA LEU A 565 10.36 5.52 -14.07
C LEU A 565 9.68 4.15 -13.93
N GLU A 566 8.89 3.79 -14.93
CA GLU A 566 8.26 2.48 -15.04
C GLU A 566 9.27 1.34 -14.91
N GLU A 567 8.84 0.34 -14.16
CA GLU A 567 9.48 -0.94 -14.00
C GLU A 567 8.45 -2.01 -14.34
N SER A 568 8.91 -3.11 -14.94
CA SER A 568 8.12 -4.32 -15.10
C SER A 568 8.94 -5.51 -14.63
N ASP A 569 8.30 -6.43 -13.92
CA ASP A 569 8.86 -7.76 -13.73
C ASP A 569 8.87 -8.49 -15.07
N GLU A 570 10.02 -9.03 -15.47
CA GLU A 570 10.20 -9.68 -16.77
C GLU A 570 10.92 -11.02 -16.62
N ASN A 571 10.47 -12.03 -17.35
CA ASN A 571 11.14 -13.33 -17.43
C ASN A 571 11.54 -13.65 -18.88
N ALA A 572 11.96 -14.90 -19.15
CA ALA A 572 12.22 -15.36 -20.52
C ALA A 572 11.00 -15.20 -21.44
N ALA A 573 9.83 -15.07 -20.79
CA ALA A 573 8.55 -14.79 -21.33
C ALA A 573 8.08 -13.32 -21.24
N GLY A 574 9.03 -12.38 -21.29
CA GLY A 574 8.74 -10.95 -21.39
C GLY A 574 8.15 -10.34 -20.12
N PRO A 575 7.66 -9.09 -20.22
CA PRO A 575 7.21 -8.34 -19.06
C PRO A 575 5.77 -8.68 -18.67
N ASN A 576 5.45 -8.48 -17.39
CA ASN A 576 4.08 -8.43 -16.93
C ASN A 576 3.28 -7.31 -17.59
N LEU A 577 2.07 -7.63 -18.04
CA LEU A 577 1.12 -6.70 -18.63
C LEU A 577 -0.15 -6.69 -17.77
N GLU A 578 -0.21 -5.89 -16.72
CA GLU A 578 -1.36 -5.85 -15.82
C GLU A 578 -2.33 -4.76 -16.29
N LEU A 579 -3.34 -5.13 -17.09
CA LEU A 579 -4.26 -4.15 -17.69
C LEU A 579 -5.31 -3.63 -16.71
N ASP A 580 -5.50 -4.30 -15.57
CA ASP A 580 -6.37 -3.86 -14.49
C ASP A 580 -5.95 -2.50 -13.92
N ASN A 581 -4.66 -2.18 -13.97
CA ASN A 581 -4.08 -0.91 -13.53
C ASN A 581 -4.74 0.31 -14.20
N LEU A 582 -5.13 0.19 -15.48
CA LEU A 582 -5.81 1.26 -16.20
C LEU A 582 -7.21 1.54 -15.63
N GLY A 583 -7.98 0.49 -15.35
CA GLY A 583 -9.31 0.59 -14.77
C GLY A 583 -9.29 1.09 -13.33
N LEU A 584 -8.36 0.56 -12.52
CA LEU A 584 -8.18 0.94 -11.11
C LEU A 584 -7.75 2.40 -10.95
N PHE A 585 -6.87 2.91 -11.83
CA PHE A 585 -6.52 4.33 -11.84
C PHE A 585 -7.75 5.22 -12.09
N LEU A 586 -8.59 4.86 -13.07
CA LEU A 586 -9.80 5.62 -13.37
C LEU A 586 -10.79 5.62 -12.20
N TRP A 587 -10.91 4.50 -11.48
CA TRP A 587 -11.71 4.41 -10.26
C TRP A 587 -11.17 5.33 -9.16
N ALA A 588 -9.89 5.18 -8.80
CA ALA A 588 -9.27 5.98 -7.74
C ALA A 588 -9.30 7.49 -8.07
N LEU A 589 -9.11 7.85 -9.34
CA LEU A 589 -9.17 9.23 -9.81
C LEU A 589 -10.58 9.81 -9.68
N ASP A 590 -11.62 9.07 -10.10
CA ASP A 590 -13.00 9.53 -9.94
C ASP A 590 -13.40 9.64 -8.47
N ALA A 591 -12.99 8.68 -7.63
CA ALA A 591 -13.20 8.73 -6.19
C ALA A 591 -12.59 10.01 -5.57
N ALA A 592 -11.35 10.34 -5.91
CA ALA A 592 -10.70 11.56 -5.45
C ALA A 592 -11.41 12.84 -5.93
N ARG A 593 -11.90 12.84 -7.18
CA ARG A 593 -12.69 13.94 -7.72
C ARG A 593 -14.01 14.12 -6.96
N VAL A 594 -14.75 13.05 -6.74
CA VAL A 594 -16.03 13.06 -6.02
C VAL A 594 -15.83 13.50 -4.56
N ALA A 595 -14.73 13.09 -3.94
CA ALA A 595 -14.33 13.56 -2.61
C ALA A 595 -13.89 15.03 -2.57
N GLY A 596 -13.70 15.69 -3.72
CA GLY A 596 -13.18 17.06 -3.80
C GLY A 596 -11.70 17.18 -3.42
N ALA A 597 -10.94 16.08 -3.53
CA ALA A 597 -9.52 16.03 -3.17
C ALA A 597 -8.62 16.80 -4.15
N LEU A 598 -9.05 16.94 -5.41
CA LEU A 598 -8.26 17.56 -6.46
C LEU A 598 -8.53 19.05 -6.54
N THR A 599 -7.47 19.85 -6.66
CA THR A 599 -7.62 21.25 -7.07
C THR A 599 -8.08 21.35 -8.53
N PRO A 600 -8.68 22.47 -8.98
CA PRO A 600 -9.09 22.61 -10.38
C PRO A 600 -7.97 22.38 -11.40
N ALA A 601 -6.73 22.75 -11.06
CA ALA A 601 -5.57 22.53 -11.93
C ALA A 601 -5.16 21.05 -12.00
N GLN A 602 -5.19 20.34 -10.86
CA GLN A 602 -4.96 18.90 -10.82
C GLN A 602 -6.06 18.15 -11.59
N GLU A 603 -7.32 18.54 -11.40
CA GLU A 603 -8.45 17.95 -12.11
C GLU A 603 -8.31 18.09 -13.64
N GLU A 604 -7.91 19.27 -14.13
CA GLU A 604 -7.69 19.48 -15.57
C GLU A 604 -6.51 18.65 -16.13
N SER A 605 -5.39 18.59 -15.40
CA SER A 605 -4.24 17.78 -15.77
C SER A 605 -4.58 16.29 -15.78
N ALA A 606 -5.31 15.83 -14.75
CA ALA A 606 -5.72 14.46 -14.60
C ALA A 606 -6.75 14.06 -15.65
N TRP A 607 -7.69 14.94 -16.00
CA TRP A 607 -8.63 14.73 -17.10
C TRP A 607 -7.90 14.47 -18.42
N THR A 608 -6.96 15.34 -18.78
CA THR A 608 -6.15 15.19 -20.01
C THR A 608 -5.34 13.90 -20.00
N PHE A 609 -4.74 13.55 -18.87
CA PHE A 609 -3.99 12.32 -18.69
C PHE A 609 -4.89 11.08 -18.85
N ALA A 610 -6.03 11.07 -18.15
CA ALA A 610 -6.98 9.96 -18.11
C ALA A 610 -7.60 9.69 -19.48
N THR A 611 -8.09 10.70 -20.19
CA THR A 611 -8.74 10.46 -21.49
C THR A 611 -7.73 10.00 -22.54
N ALA A 612 -6.61 10.71 -22.70
CA ALA A 612 -5.68 10.45 -23.81
C ALA A 612 -4.72 9.29 -23.56
N GLY A 613 -4.35 9.05 -22.29
CA GLY A 613 -3.28 8.11 -21.93
C GLY A 613 -3.75 6.83 -21.25
N VAL A 614 -5.04 6.75 -20.87
CA VAL A 614 -5.59 5.60 -20.11
C VAL A 614 -6.89 5.11 -20.73
N ALA A 615 -7.97 5.89 -20.76
CA ALA A 615 -9.28 5.41 -21.18
C ALA A 615 -9.38 5.15 -22.69
N ASP A 616 -8.86 6.06 -23.52
CA ASP A 616 -8.82 5.84 -24.98
C ASP A 616 -7.92 4.65 -25.34
N VAL A 617 -6.89 4.37 -24.53
CA VAL A 617 -6.03 3.17 -24.66
C VAL A 617 -6.80 1.92 -24.24
N LEU A 618 -7.49 1.96 -23.11
CA LEU A 618 -8.28 0.85 -22.59
C LEU A 618 -9.39 0.43 -23.56
N VAL A 619 -10.04 1.39 -24.25
CA VAL A 619 -11.01 1.10 -25.31
C VAL A 619 -10.38 0.33 -26.48
N GLN A 620 -9.13 0.62 -26.83
CA GLN A 620 -8.41 -0.07 -27.91
C GLN A 620 -7.96 -1.48 -27.50
N LEU A 621 -7.78 -1.71 -26.20
CA LEU A 621 -7.41 -3.01 -25.63
C LEU A 621 -8.60 -3.98 -25.55
N ILE A 622 -9.82 -3.54 -25.85
CA ILE A 622 -10.99 -4.43 -25.97
C ILE A 622 -10.88 -5.19 -27.30
N ASP A 623 -10.70 -6.49 -27.22
CA ASP A 623 -10.66 -7.40 -28.36
C ASP A 623 -12.06 -7.48 -28.99
N PRO A 624 -12.25 -7.05 -30.25
CA PRO A 624 -13.57 -7.05 -30.88
C PRO A 624 -14.13 -8.45 -31.13
N ALA A 625 -13.30 -9.51 -31.11
CA ALA A 625 -13.76 -10.87 -31.32
C ALA A 625 -14.37 -11.48 -30.05
N SER A 626 -13.75 -11.26 -28.89
CA SER A 626 -14.24 -11.78 -27.60
C SER A 626 -15.12 -10.77 -26.84
N GLY A 627 -14.96 -9.48 -27.10
CA GLY A 627 -15.56 -8.39 -26.32
C GLY A 627 -14.92 -8.17 -24.95
N LEU A 628 -13.93 -8.98 -24.56
CA LEU A 628 -13.10 -8.82 -23.38
C LEU A 628 -11.83 -8.02 -23.70
N LEU A 629 -10.99 -7.75 -22.70
CA LEU A 629 -9.66 -7.22 -22.95
C LEU A 629 -8.78 -8.26 -23.67
N VAL A 630 -7.77 -7.77 -24.40
CA VAL A 630 -6.67 -8.60 -24.89
C VAL A 630 -5.98 -9.32 -23.71
N PRO A 631 -5.32 -10.46 -23.95
CA PRO A 631 -4.66 -11.20 -22.89
C PRO A 631 -3.62 -10.42 -22.09
N ASP A 632 -3.58 -10.65 -20.79
CA ASP A 632 -2.82 -9.87 -19.80
C ASP A 632 -2.39 -10.71 -18.58
N SER A 633 -1.68 -10.11 -17.62
CA SER A 633 -1.13 -10.77 -16.42
C SER A 633 -2.00 -10.59 -15.16
N SER A 634 -2.92 -9.62 -15.20
CA SER A 634 -3.85 -9.27 -14.13
C SER A 634 -3.23 -9.03 -12.74
N ILE A 635 -4.09 -9.00 -11.72
CA ILE A 635 -3.78 -8.69 -10.31
C ILE A 635 -2.71 -9.59 -9.67
N TRP A 636 -2.58 -10.82 -10.16
CA TRP A 636 -1.67 -11.81 -9.60
C TRP A 636 -0.35 -11.93 -10.37
N GLU A 637 -0.11 -11.05 -11.34
CA GLU A 637 1.17 -10.92 -12.03
C GLU A 637 1.59 -12.24 -12.69
N ARG A 638 0.61 -12.96 -13.26
CA ARG A 638 0.87 -14.23 -13.93
C ARG A 638 1.56 -13.94 -15.26
N HIS A 639 2.83 -14.31 -15.32
CA HIS A 639 3.63 -14.21 -16.53
C HIS A 639 2.99 -15.00 -17.67
N PHE A 640 3.21 -14.55 -18.90
CA PHE A 640 2.87 -15.36 -20.06
C PHE A 640 3.79 -16.58 -20.12
N CYS A 641 3.31 -17.71 -20.65
CA CYS A 641 4.20 -18.78 -21.10
C CYS A 641 4.20 -18.84 -22.64
N PRO A 642 5.38 -18.95 -23.27
CA PRO A 642 5.47 -19.32 -24.68
C PRO A 642 4.83 -20.69 -24.90
N HIS A 643 4.19 -20.87 -26.07
CA HIS A 643 3.55 -22.13 -26.42
C HIS A 643 4.48 -23.36 -26.21
N GLY A 644 4.15 -24.22 -25.25
CA GLY A 644 4.87 -25.47 -24.96
C GLY A 644 6.12 -25.35 -24.08
N ALA A 645 6.39 -24.19 -23.47
CA ALA A 645 7.58 -23.96 -22.64
C ALA A 645 7.36 -24.18 -21.13
N CYS A 646 6.12 -24.36 -20.67
CA CYS A 646 5.78 -24.56 -19.26
C CYS A 646 4.92 -25.82 -19.09
N ASP A 647 5.04 -26.45 -17.92
CA ASP A 647 4.32 -27.67 -17.55
C ASP A 647 2.83 -27.40 -17.20
N GLU A 648 2.46 -26.13 -17.02
CA GLU A 648 1.08 -25.66 -16.83
C GLU A 648 0.50 -25.05 -18.12
N PRO A 649 -0.84 -24.96 -18.27
CA PRO A 649 -1.48 -24.29 -19.40
C PRO A 649 -1.40 -22.75 -19.31
N GLU A 650 -0.21 -22.20 -19.09
CA GLU A 650 0.05 -20.76 -18.98
C GLU A 650 0.06 -20.09 -20.36
N THR A 651 -1.00 -20.27 -21.15
CA THR A 651 -1.23 -19.44 -22.34
C THR A 651 -1.51 -17.99 -21.95
N ARG A 652 -1.43 -17.05 -22.89
CA ARG A 652 -1.88 -15.68 -22.62
C ARG A 652 -3.38 -15.68 -22.24
N LYS A 653 -3.71 -15.20 -21.04
CA LYS A 653 -5.07 -15.32 -20.46
C LYS A 653 -5.86 -14.02 -20.55
N ARG A 654 -7.18 -14.12 -20.75
CA ARG A 654 -8.14 -13.01 -20.65
C ARG A 654 -8.76 -13.03 -19.27
N HIS A 655 -8.20 -12.24 -18.36
CA HIS A 655 -8.61 -12.25 -16.96
C HIS A 655 -9.91 -11.49 -16.70
N ALA A 656 -10.73 -12.08 -15.83
CA ALA A 656 -11.97 -11.49 -15.33
C ALA A 656 -11.69 -10.18 -14.61
N TYR A 657 -10.73 -10.17 -13.68
CA TYR A 657 -10.43 -9.00 -12.87
C TYR A 657 -10.04 -7.76 -13.71
N SER A 658 -9.21 -7.96 -14.74
CA SER A 658 -8.82 -6.88 -15.66
C SER A 658 -10.01 -6.35 -16.47
N ALA A 659 -10.88 -7.22 -16.96
CA ALA A 659 -12.10 -6.80 -17.64
C ALA A 659 -13.09 -6.08 -16.69
N ILE A 660 -13.23 -6.56 -15.45
CA ILE A 660 -14.09 -6.00 -14.40
C ILE A 660 -13.66 -4.58 -14.04
N THR A 661 -12.38 -4.38 -13.71
CA THR A 661 -11.84 -3.06 -13.37
C THR A 661 -11.93 -2.10 -14.56
N ALA A 662 -11.71 -2.59 -15.78
CA ALA A 662 -11.84 -1.79 -16.99
C ALA A 662 -13.28 -1.30 -17.23
N ALA A 663 -14.26 -2.20 -17.11
CA ALA A 663 -15.68 -1.85 -17.24
C ALA A 663 -16.08 -0.79 -16.20
N TYR A 664 -15.67 -0.97 -14.95
CA TYR A 664 -15.98 -0.01 -13.88
C TYR A 664 -15.29 1.35 -14.13
N GLY A 665 -13.98 1.36 -14.39
CA GLY A 665 -13.21 2.58 -14.64
C GLY A 665 -13.74 3.40 -15.84
N LEU A 666 -14.05 2.73 -16.96
CA LEU A 666 -14.66 3.39 -18.12
C LEU A 666 -16.04 3.98 -17.79
N ARG A 667 -16.87 3.25 -17.03
CA ARG A 667 -18.18 3.76 -16.60
C ARG A 667 -18.02 5.03 -15.76
N ARG A 668 -17.11 5.05 -14.79
CA ARG A 668 -16.85 6.23 -13.94
C ARG A 668 -16.35 7.43 -14.75
N LEU A 669 -15.38 7.22 -15.63
CA LEU A 669 -14.88 8.31 -16.48
C LEU A 669 -15.94 8.79 -17.48
N GLY A 670 -16.81 7.92 -17.99
CA GLY A 670 -17.94 8.30 -18.83
C GLY A 670 -18.92 9.25 -18.13
N VAL A 671 -19.21 8.99 -16.84
CA VAL A 671 -20.02 9.91 -16.02
C VAL A 671 -19.31 11.26 -15.86
N TRP A 672 -18.01 11.26 -15.56
CA TRP A 672 -17.24 12.51 -15.47
C TRP A 672 -17.22 13.27 -16.82
N ALA A 673 -17.06 12.58 -17.94
CA ALA A 673 -17.13 13.16 -19.29
C ALA A 673 -18.45 13.91 -19.52
N ALA A 674 -19.58 13.30 -19.11
CA ALA A 674 -20.89 13.92 -19.19
C ALA A 674 -20.98 15.20 -18.36
N THR A 675 -20.42 15.22 -17.14
CA THR A 675 -20.41 16.42 -16.28
C THR A 675 -19.58 17.56 -16.88
N ARG A 676 -18.63 17.25 -17.76
CA ARG A 676 -17.80 18.21 -18.50
C ARG A 676 -18.40 18.60 -19.86
N GLY A 677 -19.51 18.00 -20.26
CA GLY A 677 -20.15 18.23 -21.57
C GLY A 677 -19.47 17.53 -22.75
N ASP A 678 -18.54 16.59 -22.52
CA ASP A 678 -17.93 15.77 -23.57
C ASP A 678 -18.85 14.56 -23.85
N THR A 679 -19.94 14.81 -24.59
CA THR A 679 -20.97 13.78 -24.87
C THR A 679 -20.43 12.62 -25.69
N ALA A 680 -19.47 12.88 -26.60
CA ALA A 680 -18.88 11.84 -27.43
C ALA A 680 -18.10 10.81 -26.59
N ARG A 681 -17.25 11.28 -25.66
CA ARG A 681 -16.55 10.37 -24.73
C ARG A 681 -17.49 9.73 -23.72
N ALA A 682 -18.49 10.47 -23.23
CA ALA A 682 -19.49 9.90 -22.32
C ALA A 682 -20.20 8.70 -22.95
N GLU A 683 -20.68 8.85 -24.19
CA GLU A 683 -21.33 7.78 -24.96
C GLU A 683 -20.35 6.63 -25.27
N LEU A 684 -19.14 6.94 -25.74
CA LEU A 684 -18.14 5.91 -26.06
C LEU A 684 -17.76 5.08 -24.84
N TYR A 685 -17.36 5.71 -23.74
CA TYR A 685 -16.91 5.00 -22.54
C TYR A 685 -18.07 4.25 -21.87
N GLY A 686 -19.26 4.86 -21.80
CA GLY A 686 -20.46 4.20 -21.29
C GLY A 686 -20.85 2.95 -22.10
N ALA A 687 -20.84 3.05 -23.43
CA ALA A 687 -21.16 1.91 -24.30
C ALA A 687 -20.11 0.78 -24.19
N ARG A 688 -18.83 1.12 -24.09
CA ARG A 688 -17.75 0.12 -23.93
C ARG A 688 -17.80 -0.56 -22.56
N ALA A 689 -18.07 0.18 -21.50
CA ALA A 689 -18.29 -0.39 -20.17
C ALA A 689 -19.47 -1.37 -20.14
N ALA A 690 -20.61 -0.99 -20.75
CA ALA A 690 -21.78 -1.86 -20.85
C ALA A 690 -21.49 -3.13 -21.67
N SER A 691 -20.80 -2.98 -22.81
CA SER A 691 -20.39 -4.12 -23.64
C SER A 691 -19.46 -5.08 -22.90
N LEU A 692 -18.43 -4.57 -22.21
CA LEU A 692 -17.53 -5.40 -21.40
C LEU A 692 -18.30 -6.14 -20.31
N THR A 693 -19.23 -5.47 -19.63
CA THR A 693 -20.08 -6.08 -18.59
C THR A 693 -20.85 -7.29 -19.13
N LEU A 694 -21.42 -7.18 -20.34
CA LEU A 694 -22.10 -8.29 -21.01
C LEU A 694 -21.11 -9.42 -21.37
N SER A 695 -19.98 -9.07 -22.00
CA SER A 695 -18.96 -10.05 -22.39
C SER A 695 -18.36 -10.82 -21.21
N ILE A 696 -18.18 -10.17 -20.05
CA ILE A 696 -17.77 -10.84 -18.80
C ILE A 696 -18.80 -11.90 -18.42
N ARG A 697 -20.07 -11.53 -18.37
CA ARG A 697 -21.15 -12.44 -17.96
C ARG A 697 -21.31 -13.62 -18.93
N GLU A 698 -21.19 -13.37 -20.23
CA GLU A 698 -21.36 -14.38 -21.28
C GLU A 698 -20.14 -15.32 -21.41
N SER A 699 -18.93 -14.76 -21.32
CA SER A 699 -17.70 -15.52 -21.60
C SER A 699 -17.09 -16.16 -20.35
N LEU A 700 -17.30 -15.58 -19.17
CA LEU A 700 -16.73 -16.05 -17.90
C LEU A 700 -17.79 -16.62 -16.95
N GLY A 701 -19.08 -16.44 -17.24
CA GLY A 701 -20.17 -17.10 -16.54
C GLY A 701 -20.15 -18.60 -16.85
N LYS A 702 -19.80 -19.43 -15.86
CA LYS A 702 -19.67 -20.88 -16.02
C LYS A 702 -20.52 -21.63 -15.00
N ALA A 703 -21.17 -22.70 -15.45
CA ALA A 703 -21.72 -23.70 -14.54
C ALA A 703 -20.59 -24.60 -14.04
N VAL A 704 -20.47 -24.73 -12.72
CA VAL A 704 -19.44 -25.56 -12.08
C VAL A 704 -20.06 -26.89 -11.63
N PRO A 705 -19.47 -28.04 -11.99
CA PRO A 705 -19.94 -29.33 -11.51
C PRO A 705 -19.99 -29.37 -9.97
N GLY A 706 -21.13 -29.81 -9.42
CA GLY A 706 -21.33 -29.87 -7.96
C GLY A 706 -21.87 -28.59 -7.34
N LEU A 707 -21.93 -27.47 -8.06
CA LEU A 707 -22.56 -26.23 -7.60
C LEU A 707 -23.93 -26.03 -8.27
N ALA A 708 -24.89 -25.50 -7.49
CA ALA A 708 -26.26 -25.29 -7.94
C ALA A 708 -26.43 -24.02 -8.80
N ARG A 709 -25.47 -23.11 -8.76
CA ARG A 709 -25.54 -21.77 -9.37
C ARG A 709 -24.31 -21.53 -10.25
N PRO A 710 -24.45 -20.74 -11.33
CA PRO A 710 -23.30 -20.35 -12.15
C PRO A 710 -22.38 -19.41 -11.36
N VAL A 711 -21.11 -19.39 -11.76
CA VAL A 711 -20.03 -18.61 -11.14
C VAL A 711 -19.35 -17.73 -12.17
N ILE A 712 -18.62 -16.71 -11.72
CA ILE A 712 -17.67 -15.99 -12.58
C ILE A 712 -16.31 -16.67 -12.44
N ALA A 713 -15.79 -17.22 -13.55
CA ALA A 713 -14.44 -17.76 -13.59
C ALA A 713 -13.39 -16.66 -13.63
N GLY A 714 -12.15 -16.99 -13.28
CA GLY A 714 -11.00 -16.08 -13.26
C GLY A 714 -10.49 -15.70 -14.65
N ASN A 715 -10.63 -16.57 -15.65
CA ASN A 715 -10.27 -16.31 -17.04
C ASN A 715 -10.95 -17.30 -18.00
N VAL A 716 -10.87 -17.02 -19.31
CA VAL A 716 -11.52 -17.84 -20.35
C VAL A 716 -10.74 -19.11 -20.67
N GLU A 717 -9.42 -19.00 -20.66
CA GLU A 717 -8.49 -20.02 -21.15
C GLU A 717 -8.46 -21.24 -20.22
N GLU A 718 -8.74 -21.08 -18.93
CA GLU A 718 -8.77 -22.15 -17.94
C GLU A 718 -10.16 -22.76 -17.73
N LEU A 719 -11.21 -22.21 -18.36
CA LEU A 719 -12.57 -22.78 -18.33
C LEU A 719 -12.65 -24.27 -18.74
N PRO A 720 -11.83 -24.80 -19.66
CA PRO A 720 -11.90 -26.21 -20.01
C PRO A 720 -11.39 -27.17 -18.93
N TYR A 721 -10.65 -26.68 -17.92
CA TYR A 721 -10.05 -27.51 -16.87
C TYR A 721 -11.02 -27.76 -15.70
N GLU A 722 -10.73 -28.81 -14.93
CA GLU A 722 -11.50 -29.19 -13.73
C GLU A 722 -11.19 -28.31 -12.52
N VAL A 723 -9.99 -27.73 -12.48
CA VAL A 723 -9.45 -26.75 -11.51
C VAL A 723 -8.70 -25.65 -12.31
N TYR A 724 -8.14 -24.62 -11.66
CA TYR A 724 -7.43 -23.44 -12.23
C TYR A 724 -8.29 -22.29 -12.75
N TYR A 725 -9.61 -22.37 -12.66
CA TYR A 725 -10.49 -21.32 -13.22
C TYR A 725 -11.21 -20.49 -12.16
N LEU A 726 -10.97 -20.74 -10.87
CA LEU A 726 -11.53 -19.92 -9.80
C LEU A 726 -10.50 -18.90 -9.34
N ASP A 727 -10.92 -17.64 -9.25
CA ASP A 727 -10.08 -16.54 -8.81
C ASP A 727 -10.87 -15.66 -7.85
N GLY A 728 -10.35 -15.50 -6.64
CA GLY A 728 -10.90 -14.69 -5.57
C GLY A 728 -11.17 -13.24 -6.00
N ALA A 729 -10.36 -12.70 -6.91
CA ALA A 729 -10.49 -11.34 -7.41
C ALA A 729 -11.75 -11.15 -8.30
N ALA A 730 -12.33 -12.21 -8.85
CA ALA A 730 -13.57 -12.14 -9.65
C ALA A 730 -14.77 -11.62 -8.84
N ILE A 731 -14.69 -11.63 -7.50
CA ILE A 731 -15.74 -11.08 -6.62
C ILE A 731 -15.91 -9.56 -6.80
N GLU A 732 -14.91 -8.85 -7.33
CA GLU A 732 -15.06 -7.43 -7.64
C GLU A 732 -16.19 -7.14 -8.64
N ALA A 733 -16.63 -8.12 -9.44
CA ALA A 733 -17.81 -7.95 -10.28
C ALA A 733 -19.06 -7.59 -9.46
N VAL A 734 -19.17 -8.11 -8.23
CA VAL A 734 -20.23 -7.77 -7.27
C VAL A 734 -19.96 -6.40 -6.63
N ASN A 735 -18.73 -6.16 -6.18
CA ASN A 735 -18.35 -4.90 -5.53
C ASN A 735 -18.54 -3.68 -6.45
N PHE A 736 -18.20 -3.81 -7.73
CA PHE A 736 -18.38 -2.78 -8.76
C PHE A 736 -19.76 -2.76 -9.41
N GLY A 737 -20.68 -3.62 -8.95
CA GLY A 737 -22.06 -3.65 -9.43
C GLY A 737 -22.21 -4.05 -10.91
N LEU A 738 -21.27 -4.84 -11.44
CA LEU A 738 -21.37 -5.47 -12.76
C LEU A 738 -22.23 -6.75 -12.71
N VAL A 739 -22.26 -7.39 -11.54
CA VAL A 739 -23.21 -8.43 -11.18
C VAL A 739 -24.00 -7.95 -9.98
N HIS A 740 -25.33 -7.94 -10.11
CA HIS A 740 -26.18 -7.48 -9.04
C HIS A 740 -26.07 -8.42 -7.82
N PRO A 741 -25.96 -7.89 -6.59
CA PRO A 741 -25.69 -8.70 -5.40
C PRO A 741 -26.81 -9.70 -5.03
N THR A 742 -28.00 -9.58 -5.63
CA THR A 742 -29.10 -10.53 -5.42
C THR A 742 -29.19 -11.62 -6.51
N GLU A 743 -28.37 -11.55 -7.55
CA GLU A 743 -28.44 -12.50 -8.67
C GLU A 743 -27.81 -13.86 -8.32
N ALA A 744 -28.30 -14.93 -8.96
CA ALA A 744 -27.75 -16.27 -8.81
C ALA A 744 -26.24 -16.35 -9.10
N LEU A 745 -25.73 -15.52 -10.01
CA LEU A 745 -24.32 -15.45 -10.35
C LEU A 745 -23.46 -14.93 -9.18
N ALA A 746 -23.93 -13.90 -8.44
CA ALA A 746 -23.21 -13.39 -7.26
C ALA A 746 -23.11 -14.45 -6.17
N PHE A 747 -24.24 -15.10 -5.85
CA PHE A 747 -24.26 -16.15 -4.85
C PHE A 747 -23.48 -17.40 -5.30
N GLY A 748 -23.57 -17.80 -6.57
CA GLY A 748 -22.81 -18.94 -7.08
C GLY A 748 -21.31 -18.74 -7.00
N THR A 749 -20.81 -17.53 -7.29
CA THR A 749 -19.39 -17.20 -7.08
C THR A 749 -18.99 -17.30 -5.60
N ALA A 750 -19.78 -16.77 -4.68
CA ALA A 750 -19.50 -16.88 -3.24
C ALA A 750 -19.53 -18.35 -2.75
N ASP A 751 -20.50 -19.14 -3.21
CA ASP A 751 -20.58 -20.58 -2.88
C ASP A 751 -19.35 -21.34 -3.41
N ALA A 752 -18.88 -21.00 -4.61
CA ALA A 752 -17.69 -21.62 -5.19
C ALA A 752 -16.45 -21.34 -4.35
N PHE A 753 -16.33 -20.12 -3.84
CA PHE A 753 -15.22 -19.76 -2.97
C PHE A 753 -15.28 -20.54 -1.65
N ASP A 754 -16.47 -20.71 -1.07
CA ASP A 754 -16.64 -21.53 0.13
C ASP A 754 -16.28 -23.01 -0.12
N ALA A 755 -16.64 -23.54 -1.29
CA ALA A 755 -16.40 -24.93 -1.65
C ALA A 755 -14.93 -25.22 -2.02
N HIS A 756 -14.23 -24.26 -2.63
CA HIS A 756 -12.95 -24.53 -3.30
C HIS A 756 -11.78 -23.64 -2.85
N LEU A 757 -12.04 -22.42 -2.38
CA LEU A 757 -10.98 -21.46 -1.99
C LEU A 757 -10.85 -21.27 -0.48
N ARG A 758 -11.80 -21.78 0.31
CA ARG A 758 -11.83 -21.62 1.76
C ARG A 758 -10.62 -22.29 2.43
N ILE A 759 -10.01 -21.59 3.39
CA ILE A 759 -8.90 -22.13 4.20
C ILE A 759 -9.40 -23.19 5.20
N GLY A 760 -10.52 -22.92 5.87
CA GLY A 760 -11.25 -23.92 6.64
C GLY A 760 -10.95 -23.88 8.14
N ALA A 761 -10.35 -24.93 8.69
CA ALA A 761 -10.32 -25.17 10.14
C ALA A 761 -9.58 -24.09 10.95
N HIS A 762 -8.62 -23.40 10.34
CA HIS A 762 -7.73 -22.44 11.01
C HIS A 762 -8.11 -20.99 10.75
N SER A 763 -8.91 -20.73 9.72
CA SER A 763 -9.25 -19.38 9.29
C SER A 763 -10.56 -19.33 8.51
N PRO A 764 -11.34 -18.24 8.65
CA PRO A 764 -12.49 -18.00 7.80
C PRO A 764 -12.11 -17.41 6.44
N GLY A 765 -10.83 -17.20 6.15
CA GLY A 765 -10.37 -16.57 4.92
C GLY A 765 -10.36 -17.48 3.71
N TYR A 766 -9.87 -16.92 2.61
CA TYR A 766 -9.83 -17.52 1.29
C TYR A 766 -8.43 -17.43 0.67
N ARG A 767 -8.12 -18.43 -0.14
CA ARG A 767 -7.01 -18.43 -1.11
C ARG A 767 -7.29 -17.44 -2.23
N ARG A 768 -6.24 -17.03 -2.96
CA ARG A 768 -6.43 -16.19 -4.14
C ARG A 768 -7.04 -16.90 -5.33
N ASN A 769 -6.77 -18.19 -5.51
CA ASN A 769 -7.24 -19.01 -6.63
C ASN A 769 -7.20 -20.50 -6.24
N ASP A 770 -7.63 -21.38 -7.16
CA ASP A 770 -7.60 -22.83 -6.98
C ASP A 770 -6.32 -23.50 -7.52
N ASP A 771 -5.23 -22.75 -7.62
CA ASP A 771 -3.92 -23.26 -8.02
C ASP A 771 -3.24 -24.01 -6.87
N PRO A 772 -2.40 -25.02 -7.16
CA PRO A 772 -1.84 -25.91 -6.15
C PRO A 772 -0.53 -25.41 -5.51
N THR A 773 0.02 -24.26 -5.90
CA THR A 773 1.34 -23.81 -5.41
C THR A 773 1.29 -23.40 -3.94
N TRP A 774 2.45 -23.35 -3.28
CA TRP A 774 2.55 -22.92 -1.89
C TRP A 774 1.98 -21.53 -1.66
N TYR A 775 2.35 -20.58 -2.52
CA TYR A 775 1.96 -19.18 -2.41
C TYR A 775 0.47 -18.97 -2.73
N ASP A 776 -0.08 -19.78 -3.64
CA ASP A 776 -1.50 -19.76 -4.02
C ASP A 776 -2.41 -20.32 -2.91
N HIS A 777 -1.96 -21.35 -2.18
CA HIS A 777 -2.79 -22.01 -1.17
C HIS A 777 -2.81 -21.32 0.21
N GLN A 778 -1.96 -20.30 0.42
CA GLN A 778 -2.04 -19.45 1.60
C GLN A 778 -3.35 -18.65 1.60
N GLU A 779 -3.70 -18.09 2.77
CA GLU A 779 -4.80 -17.15 2.87
C GLU A 779 -4.39 -15.76 2.40
N TRP A 780 -5.21 -15.14 1.57
CA TRP A 780 -4.95 -13.81 1.00
C TRP A 780 -5.84 -12.76 1.67
N VAL A 781 -5.24 -11.94 2.53
CA VAL A 781 -5.97 -10.94 3.33
C VAL A 781 -6.74 -9.95 2.46
N PHE A 782 -6.18 -9.59 1.30
CA PHE A 782 -6.88 -8.74 0.33
C PHE A 782 -8.21 -9.38 -0.13
N VAL A 783 -8.19 -10.66 -0.51
CA VAL A 783 -9.38 -11.39 -0.97
C VAL A 783 -10.42 -11.42 0.13
N ASP A 784 -10.02 -11.66 1.37
CA ASP A 784 -10.93 -11.63 2.52
C ASP A 784 -11.68 -10.31 2.65
N LEU A 785 -10.96 -9.20 2.55
CA LEU A 785 -11.55 -7.86 2.65
C LEU A 785 -12.52 -7.57 1.49
N ARG A 786 -12.19 -8.02 0.28
CA ARG A 786 -13.02 -7.80 -0.91
C ARG A 786 -14.25 -8.71 -0.93
N VAL A 787 -14.12 -9.97 -0.50
CA VAL A 787 -15.24 -10.90 -0.29
C VAL A 787 -16.15 -10.40 0.82
N ALA A 788 -15.61 -9.90 1.94
CA ALA A 788 -16.42 -9.32 3.02
C ALA A 788 -17.28 -8.15 2.50
N SER A 789 -16.71 -7.29 1.65
CA SER A 789 -17.42 -6.16 1.04
C SER A 789 -18.57 -6.64 0.13
N ALA A 790 -18.33 -7.67 -0.69
CA ALA A 790 -19.35 -8.24 -1.56
C ALA A 790 -20.47 -8.91 -0.76
N LEU A 791 -20.11 -9.71 0.25
CA LEU A 791 -21.07 -10.37 1.14
C LEU A 791 -21.98 -9.36 1.86
N ARG A 792 -21.48 -8.18 2.24
CA ARG A 792 -22.34 -7.10 2.79
C ARG A 792 -23.37 -6.64 1.76
N ARG A 793 -22.95 -6.38 0.53
CA ARG A 793 -23.82 -5.96 -0.57
C ARG A 793 -24.87 -7.03 -0.90
N MET A 794 -24.52 -8.31 -0.72
CA MET A 794 -25.41 -9.47 -0.86
C MET A 794 -26.34 -9.69 0.35
N GLY A 795 -26.26 -8.87 1.39
CA GLY A 795 -27.05 -9.01 2.62
C GLY A 795 -26.56 -10.10 3.58
N GLN A 796 -25.42 -10.75 3.30
CA GLN A 796 -24.82 -11.80 4.12
C GLN A 796 -23.95 -11.23 5.24
N LEU A 797 -24.55 -10.39 6.09
CA LEU A 797 -23.85 -9.58 7.09
C LEU A 797 -23.09 -10.42 8.13
N GLY A 798 -23.63 -11.58 8.53
CA GLY A 798 -22.97 -12.48 9.48
C GLY A 798 -21.62 -12.96 8.94
N ARG A 799 -21.62 -13.52 7.72
CA ARG A 799 -20.39 -13.97 7.04
C ARG A 799 -19.41 -12.83 6.80
N ALA A 800 -19.90 -11.68 6.32
CA ALA A 800 -19.06 -10.52 6.10
C ALA A 800 -18.41 -10.00 7.39
N ASN A 801 -19.13 -10.02 8.52
CA ASN A 801 -18.58 -9.64 9.82
C ASN A 801 -17.54 -10.64 10.30
N THR A 802 -17.80 -11.95 10.20
CA THR A 802 -16.80 -12.98 10.58
C THR A 802 -15.47 -12.76 9.87
N LEU A 803 -15.51 -12.52 8.56
CA LEU A 803 -14.31 -12.33 7.74
C LEU A 803 -13.60 -11.00 8.04
N PHE A 804 -14.35 -9.91 8.14
CA PHE A 804 -13.78 -8.60 8.45
C PHE A 804 -13.20 -8.54 9.87
N ASP A 805 -13.92 -9.09 10.85
CA ASP A 805 -13.49 -9.12 12.26
C ASP A 805 -12.26 -10.03 12.43
N TRP A 806 -12.13 -11.09 11.62
CA TRP A 806 -10.92 -11.90 11.55
C TRP A 806 -9.70 -11.08 11.13
N VAL A 807 -9.77 -10.36 10.01
CA VAL A 807 -8.66 -9.48 9.56
C VAL A 807 -8.40 -8.36 10.58
N THR A 808 -9.44 -7.79 11.21
CA THR A 808 -9.26 -6.84 12.32
C THR A 808 -8.53 -7.44 13.51
N SER A 809 -8.78 -8.72 13.83
CA SER A 809 -8.06 -9.43 14.89
C SER A 809 -6.58 -9.65 14.54
N VAL A 810 -6.29 -9.98 13.27
CA VAL A 810 -4.93 -10.12 12.73
C VAL A 810 -4.15 -8.82 12.86
N GLY A 811 -4.74 -7.71 12.40
CA GLY A 811 -4.15 -6.38 12.56
C GLY A 811 -3.91 -6.06 14.02
N THR A 812 -4.89 -6.29 14.90
CA THR A 812 -4.77 -6.01 16.34
C THR A 812 -3.66 -6.83 17.01
N ALA A 813 -3.52 -8.11 16.67
CA ALA A 813 -2.49 -8.98 17.21
C ALA A 813 -1.07 -8.56 16.75
N ASN A 814 -0.96 -7.98 15.55
CA ASN A 814 0.30 -7.61 14.91
C ASN A 814 0.58 -6.09 14.96
N ALA A 815 0.30 -5.45 16.11
CA ALA A 815 0.56 -4.02 16.35
C ALA A 815 -0.13 -3.06 15.36
N GLY A 816 -1.24 -3.48 14.77
CA GLY A 816 -1.99 -2.76 13.74
C GLY A 816 -1.40 -2.86 12.34
N LEU A 817 -0.49 -3.80 12.10
CA LEU A 817 0.07 -4.13 10.80
C LEU A 817 -0.75 -5.25 10.14
N ILE A 818 -1.13 -5.06 8.89
CA ILE A 818 -1.90 -6.02 8.09
C ILE A 818 -0.96 -6.63 7.04
N PRO A 819 -0.74 -7.96 7.04
CA PRO A 819 0.15 -8.62 6.09
C PRO A 819 -0.53 -8.85 4.74
N GLU A 820 0.27 -9.28 3.77
CA GLU A 820 -0.19 -9.80 2.48
C GLU A 820 -0.93 -11.13 2.65
N LEU A 821 -0.26 -12.07 3.34
CA LEU A 821 -0.71 -13.45 3.48
C LEU A 821 -0.85 -13.85 4.94
N LEU A 822 -1.68 -14.87 5.16
CA LEU A 822 -1.74 -15.64 6.39
C LEU A 822 -1.49 -17.12 6.13
N SER A 823 -0.79 -17.78 7.04
CA SER A 823 -0.46 -19.19 6.88
C SER A 823 -1.71 -20.08 6.93
N ASP A 824 -1.80 -21.09 6.06
CA ASP A 824 -2.93 -22.02 6.02
C ASP A 824 -2.84 -23.14 7.09
N GLY A 825 -1.74 -23.18 7.86
CA GLY A 825 -1.46 -24.19 8.87
C GLY A 825 -0.70 -25.41 8.33
N VAL A 826 -0.34 -25.42 7.04
CA VAL A 826 0.46 -26.47 6.42
C VAL A 826 1.92 -26.02 6.34
N PHE A 827 2.78 -26.72 7.11
CA PHE A 827 4.22 -26.48 7.04
C PHE A 827 4.82 -27.04 5.75
N ASP A 828 5.39 -26.17 4.91
CA ASP A 828 6.19 -26.55 3.74
C ASP A 828 7.68 -26.30 4.00
N PRO A 829 8.52 -27.33 4.22
CA PRO A 829 9.94 -27.17 4.48
C PRO A 829 10.74 -26.60 3.29
N SER A 830 10.15 -26.51 2.10
CA SER A 830 10.79 -25.99 0.89
C SER A 830 10.52 -24.51 0.63
N SER A 831 9.59 -23.90 1.36
CA SER A 831 9.33 -22.46 1.27
C SER A 831 10.38 -21.67 2.06
N GLU A 832 10.90 -20.60 1.45
CA GLU A 832 11.84 -19.66 2.10
C GLU A 832 11.17 -18.88 3.26
N ASP A 833 9.83 -18.84 3.28
CA ASP A 833 9.02 -18.15 4.29
C ASP A 833 8.44 -19.11 5.35
N ALA A 834 8.63 -20.42 5.20
CA ALA A 834 8.11 -21.38 6.17
C ALA A 834 8.88 -21.35 7.50
N SER A 835 8.22 -20.92 8.56
CA SER A 835 8.78 -21.01 9.91
C SER A 835 8.86 -22.48 10.36
N SER A 836 10.05 -22.95 10.75
CA SER A 836 10.25 -24.32 11.27
C SER A 836 9.39 -24.57 12.52
N GLY A 837 8.37 -25.42 12.45
CA GLY A 837 7.53 -25.73 13.61
C GLY A 837 6.13 -26.24 13.25
N ALA A 838 5.32 -26.47 14.28
CA ALA A 838 3.88 -26.67 14.07
C ALA A 838 3.24 -25.30 13.78
N ASP A 839 2.70 -25.14 12.58
CA ASP A 839 1.99 -23.95 12.17
C ASP A 839 0.53 -24.02 12.65
N PRO A 840 0.08 -23.11 13.54
CA PRO A 840 -1.30 -23.10 14.01
C PRO A 840 -2.29 -22.60 12.93
N GLY A 841 -1.79 -22.09 11.81
CA GLY A 841 -2.53 -21.30 10.83
C GLY A 841 -2.76 -19.86 11.31
N GLY A 842 -2.91 -18.93 10.37
CA GLY A 842 -3.17 -17.52 10.65
C GLY A 842 -1.95 -16.70 11.08
N LEU A 843 -0.72 -17.18 10.80
CA LEU A 843 0.50 -16.40 11.02
C LEU A 843 0.76 -15.50 9.80
N ALA A 844 1.20 -14.26 10.02
CA ALA A 844 1.61 -13.35 8.94
C ALA A 844 2.73 -13.96 8.07
N GLN A 845 2.51 -13.95 6.75
CA GLN A 845 3.41 -14.43 5.71
C GLN A 845 3.50 -13.40 4.57
N GLY A 846 4.41 -13.62 3.61
CA GLY A 846 4.60 -12.73 2.46
C GLY A 846 5.15 -11.36 2.85
N ALA A 847 4.69 -10.27 2.23
CA ALA A 847 5.07 -8.92 2.62
C ALA A 847 4.25 -8.41 3.82
N TRP A 848 4.92 -7.77 4.78
CA TRP A 848 4.27 -7.02 5.85
C TRP A 848 5.07 -5.79 6.28
N PRO A 849 4.39 -4.69 6.66
CA PRO A 849 2.97 -4.44 6.44
C PRO A 849 2.67 -4.08 4.99
N MET A 850 1.54 -4.59 4.47
CA MET A 850 0.99 -4.12 3.20
C MET A 850 0.29 -2.77 3.37
N ALA A 851 0.55 -1.85 2.44
CA ALA A 851 -0.11 -0.57 2.36
C ALA A 851 -1.41 -0.69 1.55
N GLY A 852 -1.36 -0.79 0.22
CA GLY A 852 -2.54 -0.85 -0.65
C GLY A 852 -3.46 -2.02 -0.32
N PHE A 853 -2.96 -3.24 -0.52
CA PHE A 853 -3.70 -4.48 -0.22
C PHE A 853 -3.93 -4.77 1.26
N GLY A 854 -3.19 -4.11 2.16
CA GLY A 854 -3.38 -4.21 3.60
C GLY A 854 -4.20 -3.05 4.15
N ALA A 855 -3.51 -2.03 4.65
CA ALA A 855 -4.12 -0.85 5.28
C ALA A 855 -5.19 -0.15 4.43
N GLY A 856 -4.95 0.02 3.12
CA GLY A 856 -5.87 0.70 2.19
C GLY A 856 -7.16 -0.08 1.97
N ALA A 857 -7.04 -1.37 1.62
CA ALA A 857 -8.18 -2.26 1.45
C ALA A 857 -8.99 -2.43 2.74
N TRP A 858 -8.33 -2.47 3.91
CA TRP A 858 -9.01 -2.58 5.19
C TRP A 858 -9.82 -1.33 5.52
N LEU A 859 -9.26 -0.13 5.30
CA LEU A 859 -9.97 1.14 5.48
C LEU A 859 -11.17 1.27 4.54
N LEU A 860 -11.04 0.81 3.30
CA LEU A 860 -12.14 0.73 2.34
C LEU A 860 -13.25 -0.22 2.84
N GLY A 861 -12.88 -1.42 3.31
CA GLY A 861 -13.82 -2.38 3.89
C GLY A 861 -14.50 -1.88 5.17
N LEU A 862 -13.80 -1.11 6.01
CA LEU A 862 -14.39 -0.46 7.18
C LEU A 862 -15.47 0.54 6.74
N ARG A 863 -15.20 1.34 5.71
CA ARG A 863 -16.19 2.28 5.17
C ARG A 863 -17.43 1.57 4.65
N ASP A 864 -17.26 0.47 3.91
CA ASP A 864 -18.36 -0.40 3.47
C ASP A 864 -19.15 -0.95 4.68
N LYS A 865 -18.47 -1.39 5.74
CA LYS A 865 -19.09 -1.88 6.99
C LYS A 865 -19.94 -0.81 7.69
N LEU A 866 -19.49 0.45 7.68
CA LEU A 866 -20.18 1.57 8.33
C LEU A 866 -21.34 2.14 7.50
N GLY A 867 -21.63 1.56 6.32
CA GLY A 867 -22.71 2.00 5.45
C GLY A 867 -22.41 3.30 4.72
N GLY A 868 -21.13 3.67 4.60
CA GLY A 868 -20.72 4.69 3.65
C GLY A 868 -20.69 4.08 2.25
N ASP A 869 -21.33 4.73 1.27
CA ASP A 869 -21.12 4.33 -0.13
C ASP A 869 -19.62 4.43 -0.45
N ALA A 870 -19.02 3.29 -0.80
CA ALA A 870 -17.70 3.25 -1.42
C ALA A 870 -17.83 3.83 -2.83
N PHE A 871 -17.17 4.98 -3.01
CA PHE A 871 -16.99 5.82 -4.19
C PHE A 871 -17.43 5.30 -5.58
#